data_AF-A0A7C6TRJ3-F1
#
_entry.id   AF-A0A7C6TRJ3-F1
#
_cell.length_a   1.000
_cell.length_b   1.000
_cell.length_c   1.000
_cell.angle_alpha   90.00
_cell.angle_beta   90.00
_cell.angle_gamma   90.00
#
_symmetry.space_group_name_H-M   'P 1'
#
loop_
_entity.id
_entity.type
_entity.pdbx_description
1 polymer ?
#
loop_
_entity_poly.entity_id
_entity_poly.type
_entity_poly.pdbx_seq_one_letter_code
_entity_poly.pdbx_strand_id
1 'polypeptide(L)'
;MHIYVRRYFERNKTQALRLLAVFSMFVFCLTLISVFLDSSARGETERALERYGSAAVTVLNLTEEQAELFAGIAGADMRYASGTLYISVEGGKNDAMRVLREVKKIRDAYAPNLMIGDFTDPIYSPKSSSPGNALPFKIFFILIQLFPLSLTVRMALKSQEDDIALMRSVGISPSKINRLLTAELMSVYIVSLIIGIAAGNLFVGLVAKYFFNFAAGDFTFSRMVYRFSFSSTLRTALGTTAVFFAALQLAIYRISRREDIFSKSYYSLNPPKPGSEQRLLNIAPQKLISEVYIKRDVRIDRAAAVAAVPVIAVSFLFIFYCGADAAAAVDSFVLRGHLTYKDAYLTKADIEDFEALPCVDSVDWSCRNNNFQIKAPYGAINAAGYGDNYYVSLKTFSNNEIEELKSRESETGNIFSEGSIYAEGKFSEHFPVGETVELYSSDGKKIKDVIVAGYCGKDKKASSIMFYCTRENYELIAGEPPLPTDIKITAKKGTTDSELDELRGLIAEKCAGKDISVTDTRRQYLDSLKLNRALTWIFFALCFCLIFTSAVIIIQLQRLKFELRREQYSTYRLLGGTGDVIFDSMLRENLSRAGAALFAGAFFGLLPVVAMNLIYGVPVSLFSVSFFALTLAVLLLAYLIPLIPENKKPL
;
A
#
# COMPACT_ATOMS: atom_id res chain seq x y z
N MET A 1 11.31 -44.88 -2.70
CA MET A 1 11.13 -43.42 -2.86
C MET A 1 11.94 -42.63 -1.82
N HIS A 2 11.77 -42.90 -0.52
CA HIS A 2 12.52 -42.24 0.57
C HIS A 2 14.06 -42.33 0.43
N ILE A 3 14.61 -43.51 0.11
CA ILE A 3 16.06 -43.71 -0.07
C ILE A 3 16.63 -42.90 -1.25
N TYR A 4 15.84 -42.72 -2.31
CA TYR A 4 16.24 -41.93 -3.48
C TYR A 4 16.33 -40.45 -3.14
N VAL A 5 15.29 -39.89 -2.50
CA VAL A 5 15.25 -38.47 -2.10
C VAL A 5 16.42 -38.14 -1.17
N ARG A 6 16.71 -39.03 -0.21
CA ARG A 6 17.87 -38.89 0.68
C ARG A 6 19.21 -38.83 -0.08
N ARG A 7 19.46 -39.79 -0.98
CA ARG A 7 20.71 -39.84 -1.77
C ARG A 7 20.84 -38.64 -2.72
N TYR A 8 19.73 -38.14 -3.25
CA TYR A 8 19.74 -36.92 -4.06
C TYR A 8 20.23 -35.71 -3.24
N PHE A 9 19.70 -35.51 -2.03
CA PHE A 9 20.15 -34.40 -1.17
C PHE A 9 21.62 -34.53 -0.77
N GLU A 10 22.12 -35.74 -0.58
CA GLU A 10 23.53 -36.00 -0.30
C GLU A 10 24.44 -35.63 -1.49
N ARG A 11 23.99 -35.89 -2.73
CA ARG A 11 24.73 -35.63 -3.98
C ARG A 11 24.65 -34.16 -4.43
N ASN A 12 23.49 -33.50 -4.27
CA ASN A 12 23.18 -32.19 -4.85
C ASN A 12 22.87 -31.11 -3.79
N LYS A 13 23.65 -31.09 -2.69
CA LYS A 13 23.47 -30.17 -1.55
C LYS A 13 23.31 -28.70 -1.95
N THR A 14 24.17 -28.22 -2.85
CA THR A 14 24.17 -26.81 -3.26
C THR A 14 22.89 -26.42 -4.00
N GLN A 15 22.34 -27.32 -4.81
CA GLN A 15 21.09 -27.10 -5.52
C GLN A 15 19.89 -27.13 -4.57
N ALA A 16 19.88 -28.07 -3.62
CA ALA A 16 18.85 -28.16 -2.59
C ALA A 16 18.81 -26.90 -1.70
N LEU A 17 19.97 -26.37 -1.30
CA LEU A 17 20.07 -25.12 -0.54
C LEU A 17 19.54 -23.92 -1.34
N ARG A 18 19.81 -23.85 -2.65
CA ARG A 18 19.27 -22.78 -3.52
C ARG A 18 17.75 -22.87 -3.63
N LEU A 19 17.22 -24.07 -3.82
CA LEU A 19 15.77 -24.30 -3.88
C LEU A 19 15.11 -23.91 -2.55
N LEU A 20 15.69 -24.34 -1.43
CA LEU A 20 15.24 -23.98 -0.09
C LEU A 20 15.22 -22.45 0.10
N ALA A 21 16.29 -21.76 -0.30
CA ALA A 21 16.39 -20.32 -0.16
C ALA A 21 15.37 -19.55 -1.02
N VAL A 22 15.19 -19.93 -2.30
CA VAL A 22 14.21 -19.26 -3.18
C VAL A 22 12.77 -19.54 -2.74
N PHE A 23 12.46 -20.79 -2.40
CA PHE A 23 11.11 -21.17 -1.97
C PHE A 23 10.76 -20.56 -0.61
N SER A 24 11.69 -20.51 0.34
CA SER A 24 11.45 -19.88 1.64
C SER A 24 11.22 -18.37 1.49
N MET A 25 11.98 -17.68 0.63
CA MET A 25 11.77 -16.26 0.33
C MET A 25 10.44 -15.99 -0.36
N PHE A 26 10.02 -16.87 -1.29
CA PHE A 26 8.70 -16.78 -1.92
C PHE A 26 7.56 -16.89 -0.90
N VAL A 27 7.63 -17.90 -0.01
CA VAL A 27 6.62 -18.08 1.04
C VAL A 27 6.67 -16.92 2.04
N PHE A 28 7.86 -16.51 2.47
CA PHE A 28 8.07 -15.39 3.38
C PHE A 28 7.42 -14.11 2.86
N CYS A 29 7.61 -13.74 1.59
CA CYS A 29 6.98 -12.55 1.01
C CYS A 29 5.45 -12.57 1.15
N LEU A 30 4.82 -13.70 0.81
CA LEU A 30 3.38 -13.82 0.83
C LEU A 30 2.83 -13.90 2.25
N THR A 31 3.55 -14.56 3.16
CA THR A 31 3.23 -14.54 4.60
C THR A 31 3.33 -13.13 5.15
N LEU A 32 4.42 -12.41 4.88
CA LEU A 32 4.64 -11.05 5.36
C LEU A 32 3.50 -10.12 4.95
N ILE A 33 3.08 -10.15 3.68
CA ILE A 33 1.94 -9.33 3.20
C ILE A 33 0.64 -9.76 3.87
N SER A 34 0.35 -11.06 3.92
CA SER A 34 -0.88 -11.57 4.53
C SER A 34 -0.98 -11.19 6.01
N VAL A 35 0.08 -11.38 6.78
CA VAL A 35 0.10 -11.09 8.22
C VAL A 35 0.09 -9.58 8.48
N PHE A 36 0.79 -8.79 7.66
CA PHE A 36 0.74 -7.33 7.74
C PHE A 36 -0.69 -6.80 7.54
N LEU A 37 -1.39 -7.24 6.49
CA LEU A 37 -2.74 -6.79 6.20
C LEU A 37 -3.74 -7.26 7.26
N ASP A 38 -3.61 -8.49 7.75
CA ASP A 38 -4.47 -9.03 8.82
C ASP A 38 -4.26 -8.29 10.15
N SER A 39 -3.01 -8.00 10.50
CA SER A 39 -2.67 -7.25 11.72
C SER A 39 -3.10 -5.78 11.64
N SER A 40 -3.04 -5.19 10.44
CA SER A 40 -3.54 -3.83 10.18
C SER A 40 -5.05 -3.77 10.33
N ALA A 41 -5.75 -4.75 9.75
CA ALA A 41 -7.20 -4.85 9.81
C ALA A 41 -7.69 -4.99 11.23
N ARG A 42 -6.99 -5.79 12.04
CA ARG A 42 -7.31 -5.91 13.46
C ARG A 42 -7.09 -4.59 14.20
N GLY A 43 -6.02 -3.88 13.87
CA GLY A 43 -5.74 -2.54 14.37
C GLY A 43 -6.85 -1.53 14.12
N GLU A 44 -7.39 -1.51 12.89
CA GLU A 44 -8.55 -0.70 12.53
C GLU A 44 -9.77 -1.06 13.37
N THR A 45 -10.08 -2.36 13.51
CA THR A 45 -11.22 -2.82 14.29
C THR A 45 -11.09 -2.41 15.76
N GLU A 46 -9.93 -2.62 16.39
CA GLU A 46 -9.74 -2.26 17.80
C GLU A 46 -9.86 -0.75 18.03
N ARG A 47 -9.36 0.07 17.11
CA ARG A 47 -9.57 1.51 17.15
C ARG A 47 -11.02 1.92 17.00
N ALA A 48 -11.74 1.29 16.08
CA ALA A 48 -13.16 1.56 15.92
C ALA A 48 -13.94 1.18 17.19
N LEU A 49 -13.61 0.04 17.80
CA LEU A 49 -14.22 -0.39 19.06
C LEU A 49 -13.96 0.58 20.22
N GLU A 50 -12.73 1.09 20.34
CA GLU A 50 -12.40 2.10 21.36
C GLU A 50 -13.07 3.44 21.11
N ARG A 51 -13.10 3.90 19.85
CA ARG A 51 -13.67 5.20 19.48
C ARG A 51 -15.19 5.24 19.61
N TYR A 52 -15.87 4.13 19.35
CA TYR A 52 -17.33 4.06 19.28
C TYR A 52 -17.96 3.21 20.40
N GLY A 53 -17.19 2.76 21.39
CA GLY A 53 -17.71 2.02 22.55
C GLY A 53 -18.43 0.72 22.18
N SER A 54 -17.95 0.02 21.14
CA SER A 54 -18.60 -1.16 20.52
C SER A 54 -19.89 -0.91 19.74
N ALA A 55 -20.33 0.34 19.59
CA ALA A 55 -21.51 0.66 18.78
C ALA A 55 -21.22 0.49 17.28
N ALA A 56 -22.01 -0.34 16.61
CA ALA A 56 -21.95 -0.55 15.17
C ALA A 56 -22.75 0.50 14.39
N VAL A 57 -23.78 1.04 15.02
CA VAL A 57 -24.65 2.08 14.48
C VAL A 57 -24.86 3.12 15.57
N THR A 58 -24.85 4.39 15.20
CA THR A 58 -25.29 5.48 16.09
C THR A 58 -26.43 6.22 15.44
N VAL A 59 -27.38 6.64 16.24
CA VAL A 59 -28.41 7.59 15.82
C VAL A 59 -28.18 8.86 16.63
N LEU A 60 -28.21 10.00 15.98
CA LEU A 60 -27.86 11.32 16.53
C LEU A 60 -29.12 12.20 16.56
N ASN A 61 -29.10 13.22 17.43
CA ASN A 61 -30.16 14.22 17.59
C ASN A 61 -31.50 13.65 18.07
N LEU A 62 -31.49 12.62 18.94
CA LEU A 62 -32.74 12.08 19.48
C LEU A 62 -33.06 12.65 20.86
N THR A 63 -34.35 12.89 21.10
CA THR A 63 -34.86 13.01 22.47
C THR A 63 -34.93 11.64 23.16
N GLU A 64 -35.02 11.62 24.48
CA GLU A 64 -35.11 10.38 25.27
C GLU A 64 -36.35 9.56 24.87
N GLU A 65 -37.49 10.22 24.60
CA GLU A 65 -38.71 9.59 24.08
C GLU A 65 -38.53 8.99 22.67
N GLN A 66 -37.76 9.66 21.80
CA GLN A 66 -37.47 9.13 20.46
C GLN A 66 -36.50 7.95 20.48
N ALA A 67 -35.66 7.84 21.52
CA ALA A 67 -34.76 6.70 21.69
C ALA A 67 -35.56 5.39 21.94
N GLU A 68 -36.71 5.47 22.63
CA GLU A 68 -37.59 4.33 22.86
C GLU A 68 -38.17 3.74 21.57
N LEU A 69 -38.29 4.52 20.49
CA LEU A 69 -38.75 4.02 19.18
C LEU A 69 -37.85 2.93 18.62
N PHE A 70 -36.58 2.90 19.04
CA PHE A 70 -35.60 1.92 18.62
C PHE A 70 -35.53 0.74 19.60
N ALA A 71 -36.12 0.86 20.79
CA ALA A 71 -36.16 -0.20 21.80
C ALA A 71 -37.05 -1.36 21.32
N GLY A 72 -36.43 -2.37 20.71
CA GLY A 72 -37.15 -3.51 20.11
C GLY A 72 -36.44 -4.16 18.92
N ILE A 73 -35.35 -3.56 18.42
CA ILE A 73 -34.55 -4.18 17.36
C ILE A 73 -33.84 -5.43 17.93
N ALA A 74 -34.22 -6.60 17.42
CA ALA A 74 -33.71 -7.88 17.90
C ALA A 74 -32.19 -8.05 17.65
N GLY A 75 -31.45 -8.38 18.72
CA GLY A 75 -30.01 -8.62 18.70
C GLY A 75 -29.15 -7.35 18.72
N ALA A 76 -29.74 -6.22 19.13
CA ALA A 76 -29.07 -4.96 19.32
C ALA A 76 -29.11 -4.56 20.80
N ASP A 77 -27.96 -4.20 21.35
CA ASP A 77 -27.86 -3.61 22.69
C ASP A 77 -27.68 -2.10 22.55
N MET A 78 -28.48 -1.35 23.32
CA MET A 78 -28.71 0.07 23.11
C MET A 78 -28.36 0.87 24.35
N ARG A 79 -27.56 1.91 24.15
CA ARG A 79 -27.19 2.85 25.19
C ARG A 79 -27.50 4.26 24.72
N TYR A 80 -28.41 4.94 25.41
CA TYR A 80 -28.65 6.35 25.20
C TYR A 80 -27.70 7.17 26.09
N ALA A 81 -27.00 8.13 25.50
CA ALA A 81 -26.18 9.08 26.24
C ALA A 81 -26.09 10.38 25.44
N SER A 82 -26.43 11.50 26.07
CA SER A 82 -26.35 12.84 25.48
C SER A 82 -26.92 12.86 24.05
N GLY A 83 -28.23 12.60 23.91
CA GLY A 83 -28.97 12.70 22.62
C GLY A 83 -28.48 11.83 21.49
N THR A 84 -27.61 10.86 21.80
CA THR A 84 -27.08 9.87 20.87
C THR A 84 -27.46 8.50 21.35
N LEU A 85 -28.05 7.71 20.48
CA LEU A 85 -28.33 6.31 20.71
C LEU A 85 -27.19 5.47 20.11
N TYR A 86 -26.42 4.83 20.98
CA TYR A 86 -25.35 3.90 20.62
C TYR A 86 -25.93 2.49 20.51
N ILE A 87 -25.86 1.90 19.33
CA ILE A 87 -26.41 0.59 19.04
C ILE A 87 -25.26 -0.38 18.77
N SER A 88 -24.98 -1.25 19.74
CA SER A 88 -24.01 -2.33 19.62
C SER A 88 -24.72 -3.61 19.15
N VAL A 89 -23.97 -4.48 18.48
CA VAL A 89 -24.50 -5.71 17.90
C VAL A 89 -23.54 -6.83 18.26
N GLU A 90 -24.02 -7.87 18.94
CA GLU A 90 -23.18 -9.03 19.30
C GLU A 90 -22.88 -9.95 18.11
N GLY A 91 -23.68 -9.84 17.04
CA GLY A 91 -23.58 -10.64 15.83
C GLY A 91 -22.50 -10.22 14.84
N GLY A 92 -22.49 -10.85 13.67
CA GLY A 92 -21.53 -10.55 12.60
C GLY A 92 -21.93 -9.34 11.74
N LYS A 93 -21.16 -9.06 10.68
CA LYS A 93 -21.47 -7.98 9.71
C LYS A 93 -22.92 -8.02 9.22
N ASN A 94 -23.44 -9.22 8.96
CA ASN A 94 -24.80 -9.39 8.44
C ASN A 94 -25.87 -8.97 9.46
N ASP A 95 -25.65 -9.24 10.74
CA ASP A 95 -26.54 -8.80 11.82
C ASP A 95 -26.45 -7.28 11.99
N ALA A 96 -25.24 -6.71 11.95
CA ALA A 96 -25.05 -5.27 12.00
C ALA A 96 -25.72 -4.55 10.82
N MET A 97 -25.64 -5.11 9.61
CA MET A 97 -26.33 -4.60 8.42
C MET A 97 -27.84 -4.82 8.46
N ARG A 98 -28.33 -5.84 9.18
CA ARG A 98 -29.77 -6.02 9.45
C ARG A 98 -30.25 -4.93 10.39
N VAL A 99 -29.56 -4.74 11.52
CA VAL A 99 -29.85 -3.70 12.50
C VAL A 99 -29.82 -2.32 11.84
N LEU A 100 -28.80 -2.00 11.06
CA LEU A 100 -28.73 -0.73 10.31
C LEU A 100 -29.93 -0.51 9.38
N ARG A 101 -30.42 -1.57 8.72
CA ARG A 101 -31.61 -1.48 7.86
C ARG A 101 -32.89 -1.22 8.67
N GLU A 102 -33.03 -1.87 9.82
CA GLU A 102 -34.17 -1.64 10.71
C GLU A 102 -34.14 -0.22 11.31
N VAL A 103 -32.96 0.24 11.75
CA VAL A 103 -32.75 1.63 12.21
C VAL A 103 -33.15 2.62 11.11
N LYS A 104 -32.71 2.40 9.86
CA LYS A 104 -33.10 3.24 8.72
C LYS A 104 -34.61 3.23 8.49
N LYS A 105 -35.27 2.07 8.55
CA LYS A 105 -36.74 1.98 8.41
C LYS A 105 -37.49 2.76 9.50
N ILE A 106 -37.09 2.60 10.76
CA ILE A 106 -37.74 3.28 11.90
C ILE A 106 -37.53 4.79 11.76
N ARG A 107 -36.31 5.23 11.45
CA ARG A 107 -36.03 6.64 11.13
C ARG A 107 -36.94 7.14 10.01
N ASP A 108 -36.96 6.45 8.87
CA ASP A 108 -37.70 6.90 7.68
C ASP A 108 -39.21 6.97 7.92
N ALA A 109 -39.75 6.12 8.81
CA ALA A 109 -41.17 6.08 9.14
C ALA A 109 -41.59 7.11 10.21
N TYR A 110 -40.77 7.36 11.22
CA TYR A 110 -41.18 8.10 12.42
C TYR A 110 -40.39 9.38 12.68
N ALA A 111 -39.15 9.49 12.18
CA ALA A 111 -38.26 10.62 12.46
C ALA A 111 -37.21 10.80 11.34
N PRO A 112 -37.62 11.24 10.13
CA PRO A 112 -36.74 11.30 8.95
C PRO A 112 -35.56 12.29 9.11
N ASN A 113 -35.63 13.19 10.10
CA ASN A 113 -34.62 14.22 10.37
C ASN A 113 -33.44 13.74 11.21
N LEU A 114 -33.46 12.50 11.72
CA LEU A 114 -32.36 11.96 12.54
C LEU A 114 -31.16 11.56 11.68
N MET A 115 -29.96 11.86 12.17
CA MET A 115 -28.72 11.42 11.52
C MET A 115 -28.32 10.03 11.99
N ILE A 116 -27.86 9.19 11.06
CA ILE A 116 -27.34 7.84 11.34
C ILE A 116 -25.84 7.83 11.06
N GLY A 117 -25.04 7.51 12.07
CA GLY A 117 -23.64 7.13 11.92
C GLY A 117 -23.53 5.63 11.67
N ASP A 118 -23.01 5.24 10.51
CA ASP A 118 -22.74 3.85 10.14
C ASP A 118 -21.26 3.51 10.37
N PHE A 119 -21.00 2.66 11.37
CA PHE A 119 -19.66 2.18 11.70
C PHE A 119 -19.51 0.67 11.48
N THR A 120 -20.43 0.07 10.71
CA THR A 120 -20.43 -1.37 10.44
C THR A 120 -19.17 -1.81 9.68
N ASP A 121 -18.76 -1.04 8.67
CA ASP A 121 -17.57 -1.34 7.88
C ASP A 121 -16.24 -1.26 8.67
N PRO A 122 -15.93 -0.18 9.41
CA PRO A 122 -14.68 -0.12 10.19
C PRO A 122 -14.58 -1.20 11.29
N ILE A 123 -15.71 -1.66 11.85
CA ILE A 123 -15.72 -2.70 12.89
C ILE A 123 -15.65 -4.11 12.29
N TYR A 124 -16.47 -4.41 11.27
CA TYR A 124 -16.63 -5.78 10.77
C TYR A 124 -15.97 -6.05 9.41
N SER A 125 -15.55 -5.01 8.69
CA SER A 125 -14.98 -5.12 7.34
C SER A 125 -13.83 -4.11 7.13
N PRO A 126 -12.80 -4.14 7.97
CA PRO A 126 -11.72 -3.16 7.94
C PRO A 126 -11.07 -3.08 6.56
N LYS A 127 -10.78 -1.85 6.13
CA LYS A 127 -10.41 -1.53 4.75
C LYS A 127 -9.14 -2.26 4.32
N SER A 128 -8.16 -2.44 5.22
CA SER A 128 -6.92 -3.15 4.93
C SER A 128 -7.09 -4.65 4.65
N SER A 129 -8.14 -5.30 5.18
CA SER A 129 -8.44 -6.71 4.87
C SER A 129 -9.43 -6.89 3.72
N SER A 130 -10.08 -5.81 3.27
CA SER A 130 -11.08 -5.89 2.22
C SER A 130 -10.47 -6.50 0.95
N PRO A 131 -11.19 -7.41 0.25
CA PRO A 131 -10.69 -8.04 -0.97
C PRO A 131 -10.23 -7.02 -2.01
N GLY A 132 -10.92 -5.88 -2.14
CA GLY A 132 -10.57 -4.81 -3.07
C GLY A 132 -9.19 -4.20 -2.82
N ASN A 133 -8.73 -4.17 -1.56
CA ASN A 133 -7.44 -3.60 -1.20
C ASN A 133 -6.35 -4.67 -1.05
N ALA A 134 -6.65 -5.81 -0.42
CA ALA A 134 -5.65 -6.82 -0.09
C ALA A 134 -5.24 -7.69 -1.30
N LEU A 135 -6.19 -8.01 -2.18
CA LEU A 135 -6.00 -8.95 -3.28
C LEU A 135 -5.06 -8.42 -4.38
N PRO A 136 -5.15 -7.15 -4.82
CA PRO A 136 -4.23 -6.60 -5.81
C PRO A 136 -2.76 -6.68 -5.37
N PHE A 137 -2.44 -6.34 -4.12
CA PHE A 137 -1.07 -6.45 -3.60
C PHE A 137 -0.59 -7.90 -3.62
N LYS A 138 -1.41 -8.85 -3.14
CA LYS A 138 -1.03 -10.28 -3.15
C LYS A 138 -0.81 -10.78 -4.58
N ILE A 139 -1.68 -10.44 -5.52
CA ILE A 139 -1.54 -10.83 -6.94
C ILE A 139 -0.26 -10.23 -7.53
N PHE A 140 0.00 -8.94 -7.30
CA PHE A 140 1.19 -8.27 -7.81
C PHE A 140 2.47 -8.97 -7.37
N PHE A 141 2.59 -9.31 -6.07
CA PHE A 141 3.77 -10.03 -5.57
C PHE A 141 3.83 -11.48 -6.05
N ILE A 142 2.70 -12.17 -6.19
CA ILE A 142 2.66 -13.50 -6.82
C ILE A 142 3.19 -13.42 -8.25
N LEU A 143 2.74 -12.46 -9.06
CA LEU A 143 3.15 -12.31 -10.45
C LEU A 143 4.64 -12.03 -10.58
N ILE A 144 5.18 -11.14 -9.75
CA ILE A 144 6.61 -10.83 -9.73
C ILE A 144 7.44 -12.05 -9.34
N GLN A 145 6.98 -12.84 -8.36
CA GLN A 145 7.70 -14.03 -7.90
C GLN A 145 7.46 -15.29 -8.75
N LEU A 146 6.41 -15.33 -9.56
CA LEU A 146 6.08 -16.49 -10.40
C LEU A 146 7.18 -16.78 -11.41
N PHE A 147 7.75 -15.73 -12.01
CA PHE A 147 8.85 -15.87 -12.96
C PHE A 147 10.11 -16.44 -12.29
N PRO A 148 10.61 -15.86 -11.17
CA PRO A 148 11.66 -16.43 -10.35
C PRO A 148 11.44 -17.89 -9.96
N LEU A 149 10.25 -18.21 -9.47
CA LEU A 149 9.88 -19.53 -9.02
C LEU A 149 9.89 -20.54 -10.18
N SER A 150 9.23 -20.21 -11.29
CA SER A 150 9.17 -21.07 -12.47
C SER A 150 10.56 -21.32 -13.06
N LEU A 151 11.40 -20.30 -13.11
CA LEU A 151 12.75 -20.41 -13.64
C LEU A 151 13.62 -21.29 -12.74
N THR A 152 13.55 -21.11 -11.43
CA THR A 152 14.30 -21.91 -10.45
C THR A 152 13.92 -23.39 -10.54
N VAL A 153 12.62 -23.70 -10.62
CA VAL A 153 12.14 -25.08 -10.83
C VAL A 153 12.66 -25.65 -12.14
N ARG A 154 12.61 -24.89 -13.25
CA ARG A 154 13.14 -25.36 -14.54
C ARG A 154 14.62 -25.64 -14.50
N MET A 155 15.41 -24.77 -13.85
CA MET A 155 16.85 -24.96 -13.71
C MET A 155 17.15 -26.23 -12.90
N ALA A 156 16.40 -26.46 -11.83
CA ALA A 156 16.56 -27.67 -11.03
C ALA A 156 16.24 -28.94 -11.81
N LEU A 157 15.17 -28.93 -12.59
CA LEU A 157 14.82 -30.05 -13.47
C LEU A 157 15.86 -30.25 -14.57
N LYS A 158 16.43 -29.17 -15.11
CA LYS A 158 17.47 -29.23 -16.14
C LYS A 158 18.79 -29.79 -15.61
N SER A 159 19.21 -29.45 -14.40
CA SER A 159 20.40 -30.06 -13.79
C SER A 159 20.25 -31.56 -13.53
N GLN A 160 19.01 -32.09 -13.57
CA GLN A 160 18.72 -33.51 -13.43
C GLN A 160 18.49 -34.21 -14.77
N GLU A 161 18.70 -33.53 -15.90
CA GLU A 161 18.39 -34.06 -17.23
C GLU A 161 19.15 -35.36 -17.52
N ASP A 162 20.43 -35.46 -17.13
CA ASP A 162 21.25 -36.67 -17.30
C ASP A 162 20.74 -37.85 -16.46
N ASP A 163 20.40 -37.59 -15.18
CA ASP A 163 19.83 -38.62 -14.30
C ASP A 163 18.46 -39.10 -14.82
N ILE A 164 17.64 -38.19 -15.37
CA ILE A 164 16.35 -38.51 -16.01
C ILE A 164 16.56 -39.35 -17.28
N ALA A 165 17.54 -39.01 -18.10
CA ALA A 165 17.89 -39.75 -19.31
C ALA A 165 18.33 -41.19 -18.97
N LEU A 166 19.13 -41.35 -17.92
CA LEU A 166 19.56 -42.66 -17.43
C LEU A 166 18.40 -43.47 -16.84
N MET A 167 17.48 -42.85 -16.10
CA MET A 167 16.27 -43.52 -15.63
C MET A 167 15.41 -44.02 -16.80
N ARG A 168 15.30 -43.22 -17.87
CA ARG A 168 14.58 -43.57 -19.08
C ARG A 168 15.26 -44.73 -19.83
N SER A 169 16.59 -44.76 -19.91
CA SER A 169 17.32 -45.82 -20.59
C SER A 169 17.18 -47.18 -19.91
N VAL A 170 16.95 -47.20 -18.59
CA VAL A 170 16.66 -48.42 -17.80
C VAL A 170 15.17 -48.81 -17.87
N GLY A 171 14.34 -48.08 -18.64
CA GLY A 171 12.93 -48.42 -18.88
C GLY A 171 11.95 -47.87 -17.84
N ILE A 172 12.36 -46.90 -17.00
CA ILE A 172 11.43 -46.26 -16.05
C ILE A 172 10.40 -45.41 -16.82
N SER A 173 9.12 -45.61 -16.50
CA SER A 173 8.03 -44.87 -17.16
C SER A 173 8.06 -43.37 -16.83
N PRO A 174 7.64 -42.49 -17.77
CA PRO A 174 7.64 -41.04 -17.54
C PRO A 174 6.72 -40.62 -16.40
N SER A 175 5.63 -41.35 -16.17
CA SER A 175 4.73 -41.12 -15.04
C SER A 175 5.41 -41.36 -13.68
N LYS A 176 6.30 -42.37 -13.59
CA LYS A 176 7.08 -42.65 -12.37
C LYS A 176 8.15 -41.59 -12.14
N ILE A 177 8.82 -41.14 -13.20
CA ILE A 177 9.81 -40.05 -13.13
C ILE A 177 9.15 -38.74 -12.67
N ASN A 178 7.98 -38.40 -13.24
CA ASN A 178 7.24 -37.19 -12.84
C ASN A 178 6.86 -37.22 -11.34
N ARG A 179 6.32 -38.36 -10.85
CA ARG A 179 5.98 -38.52 -9.43
C ARG A 179 7.21 -38.37 -8.52
N LEU A 180 8.35 -38.90 -8.95
CA LEU A 180 9.61 -38.81 -8.21
C LEU A 180 10.11 -37.36 -8.11
N LEU A 181 10.18 -36.65 -9.24
CA LEU A 181 10.59 -35.24 -9.30
C LEU A 181 9.64 -34.33 -8.51
N THR A 182 8.33 -34.58 -8.63
CA THR A 182 7.31 -33.84 -7.88
C THR A 182 7.52 -33.99 -6.39
N ALA A 183 7.76 -35.20 -5.90
CA ALA A 183 7.95 -35.44 -4.47
C ALA A 183 9.27 -34.86 -3.93
N GLU A 184 10.34 -34.89 -4.72
CA GLU A 184 11.61 -34.28 -4.36
C GLU A 184 11.44 -32.76 -4.17
N LEU A 185 10.88 -32.07 -5.16
CA LEU A 185 10.66 -30.63 -5.09
C LEU A 185 9.64 -30.25 -4.01
N MET A 186 8.59 -31.08 -3.82
CA MET A 186 7.65 -30.91 -2.72
C MET A 186 8.30 -31.06 -1.35
N SER A 187 9.26 -31.97 -1.19
CA SER A 187 9.97 -32.13 0.09
C SER A 187 10.75 -30.89 0.49
N VAL A 188 11.46 -30.27 -0.47
CA VAL A 188 12.15 -28.98 -0.23
C VAL A 188 11.13 -27.87 0.04
N TYR A 189 10.04 -27.84 -0.72
CA TYR A 189 8.99 -26.83 -0.58
C TYR A 189 8.29 -26.90 0.78
N ILE A 190 7.99 -28.09 1.33
CA ILE A 190 7.38 -28.24 2.65
C ILE A 190 8.27 -27.64 3.74
N VAL A 191 9.58 -27.92 3.71
CA VAL A 191 10.53 -27.33 4.66
C VAL A 191 10.59 -25.81 4.47
N SER A 192 10.62 -25.36 3.22
CA SER A 192 10.60 -23.93 2.87
C SER A 192 9.33 -23.22 3.36
N LEU A 193 8.19 -23.91 3.33
CA LEU A 193 6.90 -23.40 3.77
C LEU A 193 6.90 -23.15 5.28
N ILE A 194 7.44 -24.09 6.06
CA ILE A 194 7.60 -23.93 7.51
C ILE A 194 8.51 -22.75 7.83
N ILE A 195 9.69 -22.68 7.19
CA ILE A 195 10.66 -21.61 7.41
C ILE A 195 10.09 -20.24 7.03
N GLY A 196 9.50 -20.14 5.83
CA GLY A 196 8.96 -18.88 5.31
C GLY A 196 7.80 -18.35 6.15
N ILE A 197 6.90 -19.23 6.59
CA ILE A 197 5.77 -18.85 7.46
C ILE A 197 6.28 -18.38 8.82
N ALA A 198 7.20 -19.11 9.44
CA ALA A 198 7.75 -18.78 10.75
C ALA A 198 8.50 -17.44 10.71
N ALA A 199 9.39 -17.27 9.73
CA ALA A 199 10.16 -16.04 9.56
C ALA A 199 9.25 -14.83 9.25
N GLY A 200 8.23 -14.99 8.41
CA GLY A 200 7.30 -13.91 8.06
C GLY A 200 6.49 -13.44 9.26
N ASN A 201 5.99 -14.39 10.06
CA ASN A 201 5.27 -14.09 11.31
C ASN A 201 6.16 -13.39 12.34
N LEU A 202 7.37 -13.91 12.56
CA LEU A 202 8.32 -13.32 13.50
C LEU A 202 8.67 -11.89 13.10
N PHE A 203 8.95 -11.66 11.81
CA PHE A 203 9.31 -10.34 11.31
C PHE A 203 8.17 -9.33 11.52
N VAL A 204 6.93 -9.67 11.13
CA VAL A 204 5.79 -8.76 11.32
C VAL A 204 5.51 -8.54 12.81
N GLY A 205 5.65 -9.56 13.66
CA GLY A 205 5.51 -9.41 15.10
C GLY A 205 6.51 -8.41 15.71
N LEU A 206 7.78 -8.48 15.28
CA LEU A 206 8.81 -7.51 15.68
C LEU A 206 8.49 -6.12 15.16
N VAL A 207 8.11 -6.00 13.89
CA VAL A 207 7.80 -4.70 13.28
C VAL A 207 6.59 -4.05 13.94
N ALA A 208 5.52 -4.81 14.18
CA ALA A 208 4.33 -4.34 14.86
C ALA A 208 4.66 -3.83 16.28
N LYS A 209 5.44 -4.60 17.03
CA LYS A 209 5.84 -4.27 18.41
C LYS A 209 6.68 -2.99 18.49
N TYR A 210 7.67 -2.83 17.62
CA TYR A 210 8.63 -1.72 17.73
C TYR A 210 8.22 -0.46 16.96
N PHE A 211 7.46 -0.60 15.87
CA PHE A 211 7.19 0.52 14.96
C PHE A 211 5.72 0.93 14.86
N PHE A 212 4.77 0.05 15.20
CA PHE A 212 3.33 0.33 15.04
C PHE A 212 2.56 0.38 16.38
N ASN A 213 3.26 0.60 17.49
CA ASN A 213 2.66 0.75 18.80
C ASN A 213 2.49 2.23 19.16
N PHE A 214 1.77 3.00 18.34
CA PHE A 214 1.48 4.41 18.63
C PHE A 214 0.05 4.81 18.26
N ALA A 215 -0.54 5.69 19.07
CA ALA A 215 -1.91 6.16 18.87
C ALA A 215 -1.94 7.38 17.94
N ALA A 216 -1.78 7.17 16.63
CA ALA A 216 -2.04 8.23 15.66
C ALA A 216 -3.51 8.22 15.23
N GLY A 217 -4.20 9.35 15.43
CA GLY A 217 -5.66 9.46 15.43
C GLY A 217 -6.39 9.09 14.14
N ASP A 218 -5.73 9.21 12.97
CA ASP A 218 -6.43 9.09 11.68
C ASP A 218 -5.77 8.16 10.66
N PHE A 219 -4.65 7.51 11.01
CA PHE A 219 -3.97 6.62 10.08
C PHE A 219 -4.41 5.18 10.23
N THR A 220 -4.84 4.56 9.14
CA THR A 220 -5.29 3.15 9.09
C THR A 220 -4.30 2.17 9.72
N PHE A 221 -2.98 2.41 9.58
CA PHE A 221 -1.93 1.45 9.94
C PHE A 221 -1.25 1.70 11.29
N SER A 222 -1.46 2.85 11.94
CA SER A 222 -0.60 3.29 13.06
C SER A 222 -0.72 2.48 14.36
N ARG A 223 -1.76 1.65 14.53
CA ARG A 223 -1.91 0.71 15.65
C ARG A 223 -2.08 -0.67 15.08
N MET A 224 -0.98 -1.35 14.84
CA MET A 224 -1.00 -2.71 14.34
C MET A 224 -1.02 -3.68 15.50
N VAL A 225 -2.01 -4.57 15.52
CA VAL A 225 -2.14 -5.57 16.58
C VAL A 225 -1.71 -6.89 15.99
N TYR A 226 -0.46 -7.28 16.29
CA TYR A 226 0.04 -8.57 15.83
C TYR A 226 -0.75 -9.70 16.47
N ARG A 227 -1.36 -10.53 15.62
CA ARG A 227 -2.02 -11.76 16.04
C ARG A 227 -1.71 -12.87 15.05
N PHE A 228 -1.24 -14.00 15.57
CA PHE A 228 -1.15 -15.20 14.78
C PHE A 228 -2.55 -15.73 14.45
N SER A 229 -3.01 -15.50 13.22
CA SER A 229 -4.26 -16.05 12.71
C SER A 229 -3.99 -17.37 12.00
N PHE A 230 -4.42 -18.48 12.62
CA PHE A 230 -4.29 -19.80 12.01
C PHE A 230 -5.00 -19.86 10.65
N SER A 231 -6.20 -19.27 10.55
CA SER A 231 -6.98 -19.21 9.30
C SER A 231 -6.26 -18.41 8.20
N SER A 232 -5.68 -17.25 8.52
CA SER A 232 -4.92 -16.45 7.55
C SER A 232 -3.64 -17.17 7.10
N THR A 233 -2.95 -17.81 8.04
CA THR A 233 -1.75 -18.60 7.77
C THR A 233 -2.06 -19.81 6.87
N LEU A 234 -3.14 -20.53 7.16
CA LEU A 234 -3.59 -21.68 6.37
C LEU A 234 -3.97 -21.25 4.94
N ARG A 235 -4.75 -20.16 4.79
CA ARG A 235 -5.10 -19.63 3.46
C ARG A 235 -3.85 -19.23 2.67
N THR A 236 -2.88 -18.62 3.32
CA THR A 236 -1.61 -18.24 2.69
C THR A 236 -0.81 -19.49 2.28
N ALA A 237 -0.69 -20.48 3.16
CA ALA A 237 -0.01 -21.74 2.87
C ALA A 237 -0.65 -22.50 1.70
N LEU A 238 -1.99 -22.57 1.66
CA LEU A 238 -2.73 -23.18 0.56
C LEU A 238 -2.51 -22.41 -0.74
N GLY A 239 -2.60 -21.08 -0.69
CA GLY A 239 -2.37 -20.21 -1.84
C GLY A 239 -0.95 -20.34 -2.42
N THR A 240 0.08 -20.27 -1.57
CA THR A 240 1.48 -20.44 -2.02
C THR A 240 1.70 -21.84 -2.59
N THR A 241 1.08 -22.86 -2.01
CA THR A 241 1.20 -24.26 -2.47
C THR A 241 0.53 -24.47 -3.81
N ALA A 242 -0.64 -23.87 -4.04
CA ALA A 242 -1.32 -23.90 -5.33
C ALA A 242 -0.48 -23.22 -6.42
N VAL A 243 0.08 -22.05 -6.13
CA VAL A 243 0.98 -21.33 -7.07
C VAL A 243 2.24 -22.13 -7.36
N PHE A 244 2.87 -22.71 -6.34
CA PHE A 244 4.03 -23.57 -6.49
C PHE A 244 3.72 -24.79 -7.38
N PHE A 245 2.62 -25.48 -7.10
CA PHE A 245 2.21 -26.65 -7.88
C PHE A 245 1.90 -26.28 -9.33
N ALA A 246 1.22 -25.16 -9.57
CA ALA A 246 0.98 -24.67 -10.92
C ALA A 246 2.29 -24.36 -11.67
N ALA A 247 3.26 -23.70 -11.01
CA ALA A 247 4.57 -23.43 -11.59
C ALA A 247 5.35 -24.71 -11.89
N LEU A 248 5.26 -25.71 -11.00
CA LEU A 248 5.87 -27.02 -11.15
C LEU A 248 5.27 -27.79 -12.33
N GLN A 249 3.95 -27.91 -12.39
CA GLN A 249 3.27 -28.61 -13.48
C GLN A 249 3.53 -27.93 -14.84
N LEU A 250 3.54 -26.59 -14.88
CA LEU A 250 3.88 -25.85 -16.10
C LEU A 250 5.33 -26.11 -16.54
N ALA A 251 6.27 -26.22 -15.61
CA ALA A 251 7.66 -26.54 -15.91
C ALA A 251 7.80 -27.97 -16.46
N ILE A 252 7.18 -28.95 -15.79
CA ILE A 252 7.18 -30.35 -16.22
C ILE A 252 6.52 -30.52 -17.58
N TYR A 253 5.35 -29.90 -17.81
CA TYR A 253 4.64 -29.93 -19.08
C TYR A 253 5.51 -29.41 -20.23
N ARG A 254 6.21 -28.29 -20.02
CA ARG A 254 7.09 -27.70 -21.04
C ARG A 254 8.30 -28.56 -21.34
N ILE A 255 8.86 -29.23 -20.33
CA ILE A 255 9.99 -30.15 -20.49
C ILE A 255 9.52 -31.40 -21.25
N SER A 256 8.38 -31.99 -20.86
CA SER A 256 7.83 -33.19 -21.50
C SER A 256 7.45 -33.00 -22.97
N ARG A 257 7.17 -31.78 -23.42
CA ARG A 257 6.85 -31.46 -24.83
C ARG A 257 8.07 -31.16 -25.70
N ARG A 258 9.27 -30.99 -25.12
CA ARG A 258 10.48 -30.83 -25.92
C ARG A 258 11.00 -32.20 -26.33
N GLU A 259 10.88 -32.52 -27.61
CA GLU A 259 11.44 -33.72 -28.23
C GLU A 259 12.99 -33.79 -28.13
N ASP A 260 13.65 -32.66 -27.83
CA ASP A 260 15.12 -32.53 -27.76
C ASP A 260 15.81 -33.18 -26.55
N ILE A 261 15.10 -33.57 -25.49
CA ILE A 261 15.73 -34.23 -24.32
C ILE A 261 16.38 -35.57 -24.75
N PHE A 262 15.89 -36.16 -25.84
CA PHE A 262 16.40 -37.40 -26.44
C PHE A 262 17.45 -37.17 -27.54
N SER A 263 17.58 -35.95 -28.10
CA SER A 263 18.55 -35.71 -29.16
C SER A 263 19.97 -35.55 -28.60
N LYS A 264 20.13 -35.00 -27.39
CA LYS A 264 21.44 -34.85 -26.73
C LYS A 264 22.04 -36.16 -26.19
N SER A 265 21.22 -37.08 -25.68
CA SER A 265 21.72 -38.43 -25.34
C SER A 265 22.16 -39.17 -26.61
N TYR A 266 21.52 -38.92 -27.76
CA TYR A 266 21.98 -39.40 -29.07
C TYR A 266 23.33 -38.82 -29.51
N TYR A 267 23.65 -37.55 -29.20
CA TYR A 267 24.97 -36.96 -29.48
C TYR A 267 26.10 -37.55 -28.62
N SER A 268 25.81 -37.99 -27.39
CA SER A 268 26.80 -38.67 -26.55
C SER A 268 27.12 -40.11 -27.00
N LEU A 269 26.19 -40.74 -27.72
CA LEU A 269 26.31 -42.12 -28.23
C LEU A 269 26.79 -42.18 -29.69
N ASN A 270 26.67 -41.09 -30.45
CA ASN A 270 27.20 -40.94 -31.80
C ASN A 270 27.93 -39.59 -31.91
N PRO A 271 29.28 -39.56 -31.86
CA PRO A 271 30.01 -38.33 -32.11
C PRO A 271 29.70 -37.80 -33.53
N PRO A 272 29.65 -36.48 -33.74
CA PRO A 272 29.46 -35.92 -35.06
C PRO A 272 30.56 -36.42 -36.00
N LYS A 273 30.20 -36.76 -37.25
CA LYS A 273 31.18 -37.16 -38.27
C LYS A 273 32.21 -36.04 -38.46
N PRO A 274 33.51 -36.35 -38.62
CA PRO A 274 34.65 -35.40 -38.52
C PRO A 274 34.69 -34.26 -39.56
N GLY A 275 33.68 -34.13 -40.44
CA GLY A 275 33.64 -33.12 -41.50
C GLY A 275 33.25 -31.71 -41.04
N SER A 276 32.54 -31.55 -39.92
CA SER A 276 32.17 -30.22 -39.40
C SER A 276 33.28 -29.54 -38.60
N GLU A 277 34.18 -30.31 -37.99
CA GLU A 277 35.33 -29.79 -37.22
C GLU A 277 36.47 -29.32 -38.12
N GLN A 278 36.67 -29.96 -39.28
CA GLN A 278 37.62 -29.52 -40.30
C GLN A 278 37.32 -28.11 -40.85
N ARG A 279 36.06 -27.69 -40.89
CA ARG A 279 35.68 -26.34 -41.32
C ARG A 279 36.07 -25.26 -40.31
N LEU A 280 36.10 -25.58 -39.02
CA LEU A 280 36.49 -24.66 -37.95
C LEU A 280 38.02 -24.51 -37.84
N LEU A 281 38.76 -25.57 -38.20
CA LEU A 281 40.24 -25.56 -38.25
C LEU A 281 40.80 -24.65 -39.35
N ASN A 282 40.03 -24.35 -40.40
CA ASN A 282 40.44 -23.48 -41.51
C ASN A 282 40.13 -21.99 -41.31
N ILE A 283 39.49 -21.62 -40.20
CA ILE A 283 39.14 -20.23 -39.91
C ILE A 283 40.26 -19.64 -39.05
N ALA A 284 40.86 -18.53 -39.51
CA ALA A 284 41.86 -17.81 -38.73
C ALA A 284 41.33 -17.55 -37.30
N PRO A 285 42.14 -17.79 -36.25
CA PRO A 285 41.68 -17.78 -34.85
C PRO A 285 40.98 -16.48 -34.46
N GLN A 286 41.36 -15.35 -35.06
CA GLN A 286 40.71 -14.04 -34.90
C GLN A 286 39.28 -13.99 -35.46
N LYS A 287 39.01 -14.61 -36.62
CA LYS A 287 37.66 -14.72 -37.20
C LYS A 287 36.80 -15.71 -36.40
N LEU A 288 37.39 -16.79 -35.88
CA LEU A 288 36.72 -17.74 -35.01
C LEU A 288 36.24 -17.07 -33.71
N ILE A 289 37.07 -16.19 -33.12
CA ILE A 289 36.69 -15.38 -31.95
C ILE A 289 35.47 -14.50 -32.27
N SER A 290 35.41 -13.89 -33.46
CA SER A 290 34.28 -13.04 -33.88
C SER A 290 33.00 -13.82 -34.21
N GLU A 291 33.09 -15.00 -34.84
CA GLU A 291 31.93 -15.84 -35.15
C GLU A 291 31.38 -16.58 -33.91
N VAL A 292 32.26 -17.01 -32.99
CA VAL A 292 31.89 -17.55 -31.67
C VAL A 292 31.26 -16.44 -30.79
N TYR A 293 31.70 -15.19 -30.94
CA TYR A 293 31.10 -14.02 -30.27
C TYR A 293 29.62 -13.77 -30.66
N ILE A 294 29.19 -14.26 -31.84
CA ILE A 294 27.88 -13.92 -32.44
C ILE A 294 26.79 -14.97 -32.16
N LYS A 295 27.11 -16.20 -31.72
CA LYS A 295 26.11 -17.10 -31.11
C LYS A 295 25.80 -16.67 -29.67
N ARG A 296 25.39 -15.40 -29.51
CA ARG A 296 24.77 -14.86 -28.30
C ARG A 296 23.55 -15.71 -28.00
N ASP A 297 23.51 -16.32 -26.82
CA ASP A 297 22.35 -17.09 -26.39
C ASP A 297 21.33 -16.10 -25.82
N VAL A 298 20.77 -15.28 -26.72
CA VAL A 298 19.95 -14.10 -26.43
C VAL A 298 18.79 -14.45 -25.48
N ARG A 299 18.36 -15.70 -25.44
CA ARG A 299 17.30 -16.19 -24.54
C ARG A 299 17.70 -16.19 -23.07
N ILE A 300 18.92 -16.60 -22.73
CA ILE A 300 19.41 -16.61 -21.34
C ILE A 300 19.63 -15.18 -20.86
N ASP A 301 20.10 -14.32 -21.75
CA ASP A 301 20.38 -12.91 -21.47
C ASP A 301 19.10 -12.11 -21.24
N ARG A 302 18.10 -12.35 -22.09
CA ARG A 302 16.75 -11.80 -21.89
C ARG A 302 16.15 -12.30 -20.58
N ALA A 303 16.31 -13.58 -20.23
CA ALA A 303 15.80 -14.10 -18.96
C ALA A 303 16.49 -13.45 -17.74
N ALA A 304 17.79 -13.20 -17.79
CA ALA A 304 18.52 -12.51 -16.74
C ALA A 304 18.09 -11.04 -16.63
N ALA A 305 17.90 -10.35 -17.76
CA ALA A 305 17.39 -8.98 -17.79
C ALA A 305 15.96 -8.89 -17.23
N VAL A 306 15.08 -9.84 -17.59
CA VAL A 306 13.70 -9.93 -17.07
C VAL A 306 13.68 -10.21 -15.57
N ALA A 307 14.69 -10.88 -15.00
CA ALA A 307 14.82 -11.07 -13.56
C ALA A 307 15.31 -9.80 -12.84
N ALA A 308 16.22 -9.03 -13.45
CA ALA A 308 16.86 -7.87 -12.84
C ALA A 308 16.02 -6.59 -12.94
N VAL A 309 15.51 -6.26 -14.14
CA VAL A 309 14.90 -4.95 -14.44
C VAL A 309 13.67 -4.64 -13.56
N PRO A 310 12.68 -5.54 -13.39
CA PRO A 310 11.52 -5.26 -12.55
C PRO A 310 11.90 -5.07 -11.08
N VAL A 311 12.88 -5.85 -10.59
CA VAL A 311 13.33 -5.75 -9.20
C VAL A 311 14.00 -4.42 -8.93
N ILE A 312 14.84 -3.94 -9.85
CA ILE A 312 15.48 -2.61 -9.74
C ILE A 312 14.42 -1.52 -9.76
N ALA A 313 13.48 -1.57 -10.71
CA ALA A 313 12.42 -0.56 -10.84
C ALA A 313 11.50 -0.52 -9.60
N VAL A 314 11.05 -1.68 -9.11
CA VAL A 314 10.18 -1.80 -7.94
C VAL A 314 10.90 -1.40 -6.65
N SER A 315 12.18 -1.79 -6.47
CA SER A 315 12.96 -1.36 -5.31
C SER A 315 13.11 0.16 -5.28
N PHE A 316 13.39 0.76 -6.44
CA PHE A 316 13.54 2.22 -6.53
C PHE A 316 12.22 2.95 -6.22
N LEU A 317 11.10 2.45 -6.73
CA LEU A 317 9.78 3.03 -6.49
C LEU A 317 9.40 2.96 -5.00
N PHE A 318 9.50 1.79 -4.36
CA PHE A 318 9.12 1.64 -2.95
C PHE A 318 9.95 2.55 -2.04
N ILE A 319 11.23 2.69 -2.32
CA ILE A 319 12.16 3.41 -1.46
C ILE A 319 12.04 4.93 -1.65
N PHE A 320 11.65 5.39 -2.84
CA PHE A 320 11.31 6.79 -3.06
C PHE A 320 10.05 7.19 -2.28
N TYR A 321 9.00 6.35 -2.30
CA TYR A 321 7.79 6.60 -1.50
C TYR A 321 8.03 6.58 0.01
N CYS A 322 9.03 5.82 0.47
CA CYS A 322 9.39 5.72 1.89
C CYS A 322 10.22 6.91 2.40
N GLY A 323 10.98 7.55 1.51
CA GLY A 323 11.86 8.68 1.82
C GLY A 323 11.25 10.05 1.51
N ALA A 324 9.98 10.09 1.13
CA ALA A 324 9.23 11.32 0.98
C ALA A 324 9.04 11.96 2.36
N ASP A 325 9.98 12.80 2.77
CA ASP A 325 9.76 13.68 3.91
C ASP A 325 8.57 14.54 3.56
N ALA A 326 7.48 14.36 4.32
CA ALA A 326 6.35 15.27 4.24
C ALA A 326 6.89 16.68 4.52
N ALA A 327 6.47 17.65 3.71
CA ALA A 327 6.89 19.05 3.83
C ALA A 327 6.82 19.53 5.29
N ALA A 328 7.73 20.44 5.68
CA ALA A 328 7.78 21.00 7.02
C ALA A 328 6.37 21.41 7.48
N ALA A 329 5.88 20.77 8.54
CA ALA A 329 4.55 21.07 9.05
C ALA A 329 4.51 22.50 9.61
N VAL A 330 3.37 23.16 9.38
CA VAL A 330 3.00 24.35 10.15
C VAL A 330 2.58 23.87 11.54
N ASP A 331 3.11 24.51 12.58
CA ASP A 331 2.72 24.26 13.97
C ASP A 331 1.35 24.90 14.23
N SER A 332 0.29 24.11 14.06
CA SER A 332 -1.10 24.56 14.28
C SER A 332 -1.93 23.50 15.01
N PHE A 333 -2.82 23.97 15.86
CA PHE A 333 -3.81 23.14 16.54
C PHE A 333 -5.17 23.48 15.95
N VAL A 334 -5.87 22.48 15.43
CA VAL A 334 -7.23 22.63 14.91
C VAL A 334 -8.17 21.93 15.88
N LEU A 335 -8.95 22.71 16.61
CA LEU A 335 -10.01 22.26 17.49
C LEU A 335 -11.32 22.26 16.70
N ARG A 336 -12.02 21.14 16.63
CA ARG A 336 -13.36 21.05 16.04
C ARG A 336 -14.33 20.47 17.05
N GLY A 337 -15.34 21.24 17.44
CA GLY A 337 -16.49 20.71 18.15
C GLY A 337 -17.25 19.73 17.27
N HIS A 338 -17.66 18.58 17.81
CA HIS A 338 -18.71 17.79 17.18
C HIS A 338 -20.04 18.53 17.34
N LEU A 339 -20.75 18.70 16.23
CA LEU A 339 -21.83 19.68 15.95
C LEU A 339 -23.08 19.61 16.84
N THR A 340 -23.06 18.91 17.97
CA THR A 340 -24.29 18.32 18.53
C THR A 340 -24.79 18.92 19.85
N TYR A 341 -24.03 19.76 20.56
CA TYR A 341 -24.44 20.24 21.90
C TYR A 341 -24.20 21.73 22.16
N LYS A 342 -25.28 22.51 22.29
CA LYS A 342 -25.24 23.93 22.73
C LYS A 342 -24.50 24.15 24.06
N ASP A 343 -24.41 23.11 24.90
CA ASP A 343 -23.77 23.17 26.23
C ASP A 343 -22.28 22.75 26.23
N ALA A 344 -21.68 22.44 25.07
CA ALA A 344 -20.34 21.81 24.97
C ALA A 344 -19.30 22.59 24.13
N TYR A 345 -19.46 23.91 23.95
CA TYR A 345 -18.54 24.72 23.15
C TYR A 345 -17.53 25.52 23.99
N LEU A 346 -16.40 25.89 23.38
CA LEU A 346 -15.45 26.85 23.94
C LEU A 346 -16.09 28.24 23.91
N THR A 347 -15.97 28.97 25.02
CA THR A 347 -16.52 30.32 25.16
C THR A 347 -15.59 31.36 24.54
N LYS A 348 -16.04 32.62 24.39
CA LYS A 348 -15.15 33.72 24.01
C LYS A 348 -14.00 33.90 25.01
N ALA A 349 -14.26 33.70 26.29
CA ALA A 349 -13.22 33.73 27.33
C ALA A 349 -12.17 32.62 27.13
N ASP A 350 -12.59 31.42 26.69
CA ASP A 350 -11.65 30.34 26.38
C ASP A 350 -10.76 30.69 25.17
N ILE A 351 -11.28 31.46 24.20
CA ILE A 351 -10.49 31.95 23.06
C ILE A 351 -9.46 32.99 23.51
N GLU A 352 -9.87 33.94 24.37
CA GLU A 352 -8.98 34.94 24.95
C GLU A 352 -7.85 34.29 25.78
N ASP A 353 -8.15 33.21 26.50
CA ASP A 353 -7.14 32.43 27.23
C ASP A 353 -6.10 31.80 26.29
N PHE A 354 -6.50 31.34 25.10
CA PHE A 354 -5.56 30.83 24.10
C PHE A 354 -4.72 31.96 23.48
N GLU A 355 -5.33 33.11 23.18
CA GLU A 355 -4.63 34.28 22.64
C GLU A 355 -3.61 34.88 23.62
N ALA A 356 -3.87 34.74 24.93
CA ALA A 356 -2.98 35.23 25.98
C ALA A 356 -1.65 34.45 26.07
N LEU A 357 -1.57 33.25 25.49
CA LEU A 357 -0.34 32.44 25.52
C LEU A 357 0.73 33.04 24.59
N PRO A 358 1.98 33.26 25.08
CA PRO A 358 3.03 33.91 24.31
C PRO A 358 3.47 33.11 23.08
N CYS A 359 3.25 31.80 23.07
CA CYS A 359 3.55 30.89 21.97
C CYS A 359 2.51 30.93 20.83
N VAL A 360 1.35 31.53 21.05
CA VAL A 360 0.27 31.62 20.05
C VAL A 360 0.48 32.86 19.19
N ASP A 361 0.37 32.68 17.87
CA ASP A 361 0.46 33.73 16.86
C ASP A 361 -0.94 34.25 16.51
N SER A 362 -1.88 33.34 16.30
CA SER A 362 -3.27 33.68 16.01
C SER A 362 -4.24 32.59 16.46
N VAL A 363 -5.47 32.99 16.79
CA VAL A 363 -6.60 32.09 17.02
C VAL A 363 -7.72 32.48 16.06
N ASP A 364 -7.89 31.69 15.02
CA ASP A 364 -9.01 31.83 14.08
C ASP A 364 -10.17 30.95 14.52
N TRP A 365 -11.40 31.40 14.31
CA TRP A 365 -12.55 30.54 14.50
C TRP A 365 -13.67 30.82 13.52
N SER A 366 -14.41 29.76 13.21
CA SER A 366 -15.64 29.78 12.44
C SER A 366 -16.73 28.99 13.15
N CYS A 367 -17.96 29.36 12.84
CA CYS A 367 -19.20 28.71 13.24
C CYS A 367 -19.75 27.94 12.05
N ARG A 368 -20.31 26.75 12.28
CA ARG A 368 -20.97 25.93 11.27
C ARG A 368 -22.31 25.44 11.77
N ASN A 369 -23.32 25.53 10.93
CA ASN A 369 -24.64 24.99 11.19
C ASN A 369 -25.14 24.19 9.98
N ASN A 370 -25.55 22.95 10.21
CA ASN A 370 -25.95 21.99 9.19
C ASN A 370 -27.47 21.78 9.12
N ASN A 371 -28.26 22.58 9.83
CA ASN A 371 -29.70 22.39 9.97
C ASN A 371 -30.52 23.06 8.86
N PHE A 372 -29.86 23.53 7.80
CA PHE A 372 -30.54 24.16 6.68
C PHE A 372 -30.79 23.17 5.55
N GLN A 373 -31.94 23.31 4.93
CA GLN A 373 -32.32 22.63 3.71
C GLN A 373 -32.62 23.65 2.62
N ILE A 374 -32.40 23.27 1.36
CA ILE A 374 -32.89 24.00 0.20
C ILE A 374 -33.80 23.08 -0.62
N LYS A 375 -34.86 23.65 -1.20
CA LYS A 375 -35.63 22.94 -2.22
C LYS A 375 -34.84 22.92 -3.52
N ALA A 376 -34.77 21.76 -4.14
CA ALA A 376 -34.10 21.61 -5.42
C ALA A 376 -34.80 22.45 -6.51
N PRO A 377 -34.05 23.04 -7.46
CA PRO A 377 -34.58 23.24 -8.80
C PRO A 377 -34.00 22.24 -9.82
N TYR A 378 -33.03 21.39 -9.47
CA TYR A 378 -32.24 20.68 -10.50
C TYR A 378 -31.83 19.26 -10.12
N GLY A 379 -32.26 18.28 -10.94
CA GLY A 379 -31.92 16.86 -10.84
C GLY A 379 -30.46 16.50 -11.19
N ALA A 380 -29.47 17.29 -10.76
CA ALA A 380 -28.07 17.14 -11.16
C ALA A 380 -27.07 17.01 -9.99
N ILE A 381 -27.49 17.17 -8.73
CA ILE A 381 -26.56 17.05 -7.61
C ILE A 381 -26.57 15.60 -7.11
N ASN A 382 -25.62 14.79 -7.58
CA ASN A 382 -25.28 13.46 -7.03
C ASN A 382 -24.66 13.55 -5.60
N ALA A 383 -25.06 14.52 -4.79
CA ALA A 383 -24.82 14.51 -3.36
C ALA A 383 -26.00 13.77 -2.73
N ALA A 384 -25.73 12.81 -1.85
CA ALA A 384 -26.72 11.91 -1.25
C ALA A 384 -27.97 12.66 -0.70
N GLY A 385 -28.98 12.85 -1.55
CA GLY A 385 -30.21 13.55 -1.24
C GLY A 385 -31.30 12.54 -0.90
N TYR A 386 -31.71 12.53 0.37
CA TYR A 386 -32.92 11.85 0.82
C TYR A 386 -34.12 12.77 0.53
N GLY A 387 -34.72 12.68 -0.66
CA GLY A 387 -35.96 13.41 -1.04
C GLY A 387 -35.75 14.70 -1.85
N ASP A 388 -36.80 15.53 -1.94
CA ASP A 388 -36.84 16.79 -2.74
C ASP A 388 -36.06 17.97 -2.11
N ASN A 389 -35.53 17.78 -0.89
CA ASN A 389 -34.77 18.78 -0.14
C ASN A 389 -33.30 18.34 0.02
N TYR A 390 -32.37 19.28 -0.21
CA TYR A 390 -30.93 19.06 -0.02
C TYR A 390 -30.44 19.74 1.25
N TYR A 391 -29.64 19.03 2.06
CA TYR A 391 -28.99 19.59 3.24
C TYR A 391 -27.85 20.53 2.84
N VAL A 392 -27.80 21.69 3.48
CA VAL A 392 -26.79 22.72 3.26
C VAL A 392 -26.17 23.12 4.59
N SER A 393 -24.85 23.27 4.60
CA SER A 393 -24.13 23.80 5.75
C SER A 393 -23.88 25.30 5.58
N LEU A 394 -24.29 26.09 6.57
CA LEU A 394 -23.93 27.50 6.67
C LEU A 394 -22.68 27.63 7.56
N LYS A 395 -21.61 28.22 7.04
CA LYS A 395 -20.34 28.43 7.75
C LYS A 395 -20.01 29.92 7.80
N THR A 396 -19.53 30.42 8.93
CA THR A 396 -18.96 31.78 8.98
C THR A 396 -17.54 31.80 8.45
N PHE A 397 -17.15 32.90 7.82
CA PHE A 397 -15.73 33.15 7.54
C PHE A 397 -14.95 33.35 8.83
N SER A 398 -13.75 32.77 8.89
CA SER A 398 -12.72 33.15 9.86
C SER A 398 -12.16 34.54 9.55
N ASN A 399 -11.53 35.18 10.54
CA ASN A 399 -10.97 36.53 10.39
C ASN A 399 -9.96 36.58 9.22
N ASN A 400 -9.09 35.58 9.11
CA ASN A 400 -8.15 35.46 8.01
C ASN A 400 -8.82 35.25 6.64
N GLU A 401 -9.88 34.44 6.54
CA GLU A 401 -10.64 34.27 5.29
C GLU A 401 -11.29 35.59 4.85
N ILE A 402 -11.76 36.41 5.80
CA ILE A 402 -12.30 37.74 5.51
C ILE A 402 -11.23 38.67 4.93
N GLU A 403 -10.02 38.68 5.49
CA GLU A 403 -8.91 39.49 4.96
C GLU A 403 -8.46 39.01 3.57
N GLU A 404 -8.38 37.70 3.36
CA GLU A 404 -8.04 37.13 2.05
C GLU A 404 -9.10 37.49 1.00
N LEU A 405 -10.39 37.44 1.35
CA LEU A 405 -11.49 37.84 0.46
C LEU A 405 -11.48 39.34 0.15
N LYS A 406 -11.21 40.19 1.15
CA LYS A 406 -11.03 41.65 0.95
C LYS A 406 -9.87 41.96 0.02
N SER A 407 -8.78 41.17 0.06
CA SER A 407 -7.66 41.36 -0.88
C SER A 407 -8.01 41.02 -2.34
N ARG A 408 -9.14 40.32 -2.58
CA ARG A 408 -9.63 39.85 -3.89
C ARG A 408 -10.95 40.53 -4.28
N GLU A 409 -11.23 41.69 -3.71
CA GLU A 409 -12.48 42.43 -3.84
C GLU A 409 -12.84 42.82 -5.28
N SER A 410 -11.85 42.90 -6.17
CA SER A 410 -12.07 43.11 -7.61
C SER A 410 -12.75 41.94 -8.35
N GLU A 411 -12.77 40.73 -7.77
CA GLU A 411 -13.30 39.51 -8.40
C GLU A 411 -14.67 39.07 -7.83
N THR A 412 -15.11 39.60 -6.69
CA THR A 412 -16.18 38.99 -5.86
C THR A 412 -17.46 39.81 -5.68
N GLY A 413 -17.59 40.97 -6.33
CA GLY A 413 -18.78 41.83 -6.20
C GLY A 413 -18.89 42.50 -4.82
N ASN A 414 -19.96 43.26 -4.56
CA ASN A 414 -20.16 43.98 -3.29
C ASN A 414 -20.16 43.02 -2.11
N ILE A 415 -19.04 42.99 -1.40
CA ILE A 415 -18.80 42.12 -0.27
C ILE A 415 -19.58 42.66 0.93
N PHE A 416 -20.27 41.78 1.66
CA PHE A 416 -20.96 42.09 2.93
C PHE A 416 -22.32 42.79 2.85
N SER A 417 -23.13 42.54 1.82
CA SER A 417 -24.55 42.95 1.87
C SER A 417 -25.31 42.17 2.95
N GLU A 418 -26.22 42.86 3.64
CA GLU A 418 -27.01 42.28 4.73
C GLU A 418 -27.85 41.09 4.25
N GLY A 419 -27.76 39.95 4.94
CA GLY A 419 -28.49 38.73 4.58
C GLY A 419 -27.96 37.97 3.36
N SER A 420 -26.75 38.28 2.90
CA SER A 420 -26.10 37.58 1.79
C SER A 420 -25.22 36.39 2.22
N ILE A 421 -25.07 35.45 1.29
CA ILE A 421 -24.23 34.26 1.40
C ILE A 421 -23.29 34.14 0.20
N TYR A 422 -22.21 33.40 0.38
CA TYR A 422 -21.27 33.00 -0.66
C TYR A 422 -21.39 31.50 -0.90
N ALA A 423 -21.66 31.10 -2.13
CA ALA A 423 -21.73 29.68 -2.50
C ALA A 423 -20.34 29.13 -2.82
N GLU A 424 -20.16 27.83 -2.75
CA GLU A 424 -18.92 27.21 -3.21
C GLU A 424 -18.81 27.30 -4.74
N GLY A 425 -17.64 27.67 -5.27
CA GLY A 425 -17.47 27.92 -6.71
C GLY A 425 -17.84 26.73 -7.62
N LYS A 426 -17.82 25.50 -7.10
CA LYS A 426 -18.29 24.30 -7.81
C LYS A 426 -19.78 24.37 -8.18
N PHE A 427 -20.59 25.06 -7.37
CA PHE A 427 -22.03 25.17 -7.55
C PHE A 427 -22.44 26.48 -8.24
N SER A 428 -21.52 27.19 -8.89
CA SER A 428 -21.81 28.47 -9.54
C SER A 428 -22.85 28.40 -10.66
N GLU A 429 -22.97 27.24 -11.31
CA GLU A 429 -24.02 27.00 -12.31
C GLU A 429 -25.42 26.86 -11.69
N HIS A 430 -25.49 26.51 -10.40
CA HIS A 430 -26.74 26.23 -9.68
C HIS A 430 -27.16 27.37 -8.75
N PHE A 431 -26.23 28.25 -8.37
CA PHE A 431 -26.46 29.39 -7.48
C PHE A 431 -25.82 30.66 -8.07
N PRO A 432 -26.30 31.17 -9.22
CA PRO A 432 -25.83 32.43 -9.80
C PRO A 432 -25.88 33.60 -8.81
N VAL A 433 -24.89 34.48 -8.95
CA VAL A 433 -24.79 35.71 -8.15
C VAL A 433 -26.03 36.58 -8.39
N GLY A 434 -26.64 37.04 -7.30
CA GLY A 434 -27.88 37.82 -7.29
C GLY A 434 -29.15 36.98 -7.17
N GLU A 435 -29.06 35.65 -7.23
CA GLU A 435 -30.22 34.78 -7.01
C GLU A 435 -30.59 34.69 -5.53
N THR A 436 -31.89 34.60 -5.27
CA THR A 436 -32.46 34.39 -3.94
C THR A 436 -32.68 32.90 -3.72
N VAL A 437 -32.02 32.34 -2.70
CA VAL A 437 -32.17 30.96 -2.27
C VAL A 437 -33.07 30.92 -1.04
N GLU A 438 -34.10 30.08 -1.08
CA GLU A 438 -34.97 29.85 0.07
C GLU A 438 -34.37 28.79 1.00
N LEU A 439 -34.06 29.17 2.24
CA LEU A 439 -33.61 28.25 3.29
C LEU A 439 -34.80 27.72 4.09
N TYR A 440 -34.79 26.42 4.32
CA TYR A 440 -35.78 25.66 5.08
C TYR A 440 -35.13 25.04 6.32
N SER A 441 -35.90 24.87 7.39
CA SER A 441 -35.52 24.09 8.58
C SER A 441 -35.50 22.60 8.24
N SER A 442 -34.85 21.81 9.08
CA SER A 442 -34.93 20.33 9.06
C SER A 442 -36.37 19.81 8.99
N ASP A 443 -37.29 20.57 9.57
CA ASP A 443 -38.72 20.27 9.72
C ASP A 443 -39.55 20.80 8.54
N GLY A 444 -38.90 21.28 7.47
CA GLY A 444 -39.53 21.69 6.21
C GLY A 444 -40.19 23.08 6.25
N LYS A 445 -40.10 23.80 7.37
CA LYS A 445 -40.58 25.17 7.51
C LYS A 445 -39.60 26.15 6.85
N LYS A 446 -40.07 27.05 5.99
CA LYS A 446 -39.24 28.12 5.42
C LYS A 446 -38.70 29.01 6.55
N ILE A 447 -37.38 29.16 6.61
CA ILE A 447 -36.67 29.99 7.59
C ILE A 447 -36.49 31.39 7.03
N LYS A 448 -35.79 31.51 5.89
CA LYS A 448 -35.38 32.81 5.34
C LYS A 448 -34.97 32.73 3.89
N ASP A 449 -35.07 33.86 3.20
CA ASP A 449 -34.55 34.07 1.85
C ASP A 449 -33.17 34.71 1.94
N VAL A 450 -32.17 34.12 1.28
CA VAL A 450 -30.79 34.59 1.27
C VAL A 450 -30.32 34.86 -0.15
N ILE A 451 -29.53 35.91 -0.34
CA ILE A 451 -29.04 36.31 -1.66
C ILE A 451 -27.62 35.78 -1.84
N VAL A 452 -27.34 35.17 -3.00
CA VAL A 452 -25.98 34.74 -3.36
C VAL A 452 -25.17 35.95 -3.79
N ALA A 453 -24.26 36.42 -2.94
CA ALA A 453 -23.40 37.57 -3.22
C ALA A 453 -22.16 37.21 -4.05
N GLY A 454 -21.72 35.95 -4.03
CA GLY A 454 -20.51 35.55 -4.73
C GLY A 454 -20.13 34.09 -4.48
N TYR A 455 -18.89 33.75 -4.87
CA TYR A 455 -18.36 32.41 -4.72
C TYR A 455 -17.10 32.36 -3.85
N CYS A 456 -17.00 31.32 -3.03
CA CYS A 456 -15.82 31.01 -2.23
C CYS A 456 -15.19 29.67 -2.65
N GLY A 457 -13.87 29.56 -2.53
CA GLY A 457 -13.11 28.32 -2.74
C GLY A 457 -12.71 28.00 -4.19
N LYS A 458 -11.51 27.43 -4.36
CA LYS A 458 -11.03 26.82 -5.63
C LYS A 458 -11.27 25.30 -5.68
N ASP A 459 -11.90 24.74 -4.66
CA ASP A 459 -11.86 23.30 -4.41
C ASP A 459 -12.93 22.56 -5.22
N LYS A 460 -12.52 22.01 -6.37
CA LYS A 460 -13.41 21.26 -7.29
C LYS A 460 -13.93 19.94 -6.71
N LYS A 461 -13.49 19.54 -5.50
CA LYS A 461 -13.76 18.23 -4.88
C LYS A 461 -14.78 18.24 -3.74
N ALA A 462 -15.42 19.37 -3.43
CA ALA A 462 -16.41 19.42 -2.36
C ALA A 462 -17.56 18.43 -2.56
N SER A 463 -17.90 17.66 -1.51
CA SER A 463 -18.91 16.61 -1.53
C SER A 463 -20.27 17.04 -0.98
N SER A 464 -20.36 18.20 -0.32
CA SER A 464 -21.56 18.77 0.28
C SER A 464 -21.72 20.23 -0.13
N ILE A 465 -22.95 20.75 -0.18
CA ILE A 465 -23.21 22.16 -0.47
C ILE A 465 -22.88 22.97 0.79
N MET A 466 -21.88 23.86 0.69
CA MET A 466 -21.54 24.81 1.76
C MET A 466 -21.78 26.25 1.32
N PHE A 467 -22.45 27.01 2.19
CA PHE A 467 -22.61 28.45 2.10
C PHE A 467 -21.77 29.14 3.16
N TYR A 468 -21.14 30.24 2.78
CA TYR A 468 -20.27 31.03 3.64
C TYR A 468 -20.87 32.42 3.90
N CYS A 469 -20.78 32.94 5.11
CA CYS A 469 -21.29 34.28 5.44
C CYS A 469 -20.45 34.98 6.52
N THR A 470 -20.71 36.27 6.75
CA THR A 470 -20.16 36.98 7.91
C THR A 470 -20.86 36.55 9.20
N ARG A 471 -20.26 36.86 10.34
CA ARG A 471 -20.87 36.63 11.65
C ARG A 471 -22.20 37.38 11.80
N GLU A 472 -22.27 38.62 11.32
CA GLU A 472 -23.50 39.43 11.31
C GLU A 472 -24.60 38.78 10.46
N ASN A 473 -24.27 38.33 9.25
CA ASN A 473 -25.23 37.63 8.39
C ASN A 473 -25.59 36.26 8.98
N TYR A 474 -24.69 35.58 9.68
CA TYR A 474 -25.00 34.33 10.35
C TYR A 474 -26.06 34.51 11.43
N GLU A 475 -25.95 35.51 12.31
CA GLU A 475 -26.99 35.81 13.31
C GLU A 475 -28.33 36.09 12.64
N LEU A 476 -28.29 36.87 11.56
CA LEU A 476 -29.46 37.27 10.81
C LEU A 476 -30.14 36.09 10.09
N ILE A 477 -29.37 35.11 9.62
CA ILE A 477 -29.87 33.93 8.88
C ILE A 477 -30.27 32.79 9.82
N ALA A 478 -29.41 32.46 10.77
CA ALA A 478 -29.60 31.34 11.69
C ALA A 478 -30.51 31.69 12.88
N GLY A 479 -30.68 32.98 13.20
CA GLY A 479 -31.47 33.43 14.35
C GLY A 479 -30.80 33.16 15.70
N GLU A 480 -29.53 32.76 15.70
CA GLU A 480 -28.74 32.44 16.88
C GLU A 480 -27.34 33.06 16.79
N PRO A 481 -26.72 33.44 17.92
CA PRO A 481 -25.35 33.96 17.92
C PRO A 481 -24.35 32.93 17.40
N PRO A 482 -23.30 33.33 16.63
CA PRO A 482 -22.30 32.44 16.10
C PRO A 482 -21.42 31.93 17.24
N LEU A 483 -21.52 30.64 17.52
CA LEU A 483 -20.66 29.95 18.47
C LEU A 483 -19.45 29.35 17.74
N PRO A 484 -18.24 29.38 18.34
CA PRO A 484 -17.05 28.84 17.71
C PRO A 484 -17.13 27.30 17.66
N THR A 485 -17.36 26.76 16.47
CA THR A 485 -17.43 25.30 16.23
C THR A 485 -16.12 24.75 15.69
N ASP A 486 -15.40 25.52 14.88
CA ASP A 486 -14.08 25.19 14.33
C ASP A 486 -13.11 26.30 14.75
N ILE A 487 -12.17 26.01 15.66
CA ILE A 487 -11.11 26.93 16.11
C ILE A 487 -9.77 26.42 15.59
N LYS A 488 -8.97 27.29 15.00
CA LYS A 488 -7.61 27.03 14.54
C LYS A 488 -6.66 27.96 15.30
N ILE A 489 -5.85 27.36 16.17
CA ILE A 489 -4.78 28.03 16.91
C ILE A 489 -3.49 27.83 16.11
N THR A 490 -2.80 28.90 15.76
CA THR A 490 -1.52 28.85 15.07
C THR A 490 -0.43 29.25 16.04
N ALA A 491 0.60 28.42 16.20
CA ALA A 491 1.74 28.75 17.05
C ALA A 491 2.77 29.61 16.29
N LYS A 492 3.52 30.43 17.02
CA LYS A 492 4.60 31.25 16.45
C LYS A 492 5.69 30.36 15.85
N LYS A 493 6.30 30.84 14.78
CA LYS A 493 7.42 30.14 14.14
C LYS A 493 8.60 30.04 15.11
N GLY A 494 9.07 28.83 15.39
CA GLY A 494 10.19 28.58 16.29
C GLY A 494 9.82 28.33 17.77
N THR A 495 8.53 28.17 18.07
CA THR A 495 8.04 27.78 19.40
C THR A 495 8.70 26.47 19.87
N THR A 496 9.09 26.43 21.14
CA THR A 496 9.73 25.26 21.77
C THR A 496 8.73 24.16 22.11
N ASP A 497 9.20 22.91 22.26
CA ASP A 497 8.32 21.79 22.66
C ASP A 497 7.68 22.00 24.03
N SER A 498 8.37 22.69 24.97
CA SER A 498 7.83 23.00 26.30
C SER A 498 6.64 23.97 26.25
N GLU A 499 6.73 25.01 25.41
CA GLU A 499 5.64 25.97 25.21
C GLU A 499 4.44 25.31 24.51
N LEU A 500 4.69 24.39 23.57
CA LEU A 500 3.64 23.61 22.93
C LEU A 500 2.97 22.63 23.90
N ASP A 501 3.71 22.08 24.87
CA ASP A 501 3.15 21.21 25.91
C ASP A 501 2.26 21.99 26.88
N GLU A 502 2.60 23.24 27.19
CA GLU A 502 1.74 24.14 27.97
C GLU A 502 0.42 24.44 27.23
N LEU A 503 0.50 24.78 25.93
CA LEU A 503 -0.68 24.96 25.08
C LEU A 503 -1.54 23.69 25.00
N ARG A 504 -0.92 22.51 24.88
CA ARG A 504 -1.63 21.22 24.91
C ARG A 504 -2.32 20.98 26.25
N GLY A 505 -1.67 21.34 27.36
CA GLY A 505 -2.23 21.26 28.71
C GLY A 505 -3.48 22.12 28.85
N LEU A 506 -3.40 23.38 28.42
CA LEU A 506 -4.52 24.31 28.44
C LEU A 506 -5.68 23.82 27.55
N ILE A 507 -5.39 23.36 26.33
CA ILE A 507 -6.40 22.77 25.45
C ILE A 507 -7.07 21.56 26.13
N ALA A 508 -6.30 20.66 26.73
CA ALA A 508 -6.83 19.48 27.39
C ALA A 508 -7.73 19.83 28.59
N GLU A 509 -7.36 20.83 29.38
CA GLU A 509 -8.16 21.35 30.49
C GLU A 509 -9.48 21.96 29.99
N LYS A 510 -9.39 22.84 28.99
CA LYS A 510 -10.55 23.59 28.46
C LYS A 510 -11.52 22.73 27.65
N CYS A 511 -11.03 21.65 27.05
CA CYS A 511 -11.82 20.65 26.35
C CYS A 511 -12.26 19.48 27.25
N ALA A 512 -11.82 19.40 28.51
CA ALA A 512 -12.17 18.30 29.40
C ALA A 512 -13.69 18.21 29.60
N GLY A 513 -14.25 17.02 29.32
CA GLY A 513 -15.69 16.78 29.44
C GLY A 513 -16.55 17.41 28.33
N LYS A 514 -15.94 18.06 27.34
CA LYS A 514 -16.63 18.62 26.16
C LYS A 514 -16.45 17.72 24.94
N ASP A 515 -17.45 17.70 24.04
CA ASP A 515 -17.42 16.91 22.80
C ASP A 515 -16.61 17.62 21.70
N ILE A 516 -15.30 17.82 21.94
CA ILE A 516 -14.39 18.55 21.06
C ILE A 516 -13.29 17.61 20.55
N SER A 517 -13.19 17.49 19.23
CA SER A 517 -12.08 16.84 18.55
C SER A 517 -10.88 17.78 18.45
N VAL A 518 -9.76 17.40 19.04
CA VAL A 518 -8.51 18.16 18.98
C VAL A 518 -7.58 17.52 17.96
N THR A 519 -7.19 18.30 16.95
CA THR A 519 -6.21 17.90 15.94
C THR A 519 -4.93 18.72 16.08
N ASP A 520 -3.85 18.09 16.54
CA ASP A 520 -2.51 18.71 16.57
C ASP A 520 -1.76 18.37 15.27
N THR A 521 -1.54 19.37 14.40
CA THR A 521 -0.92 19.13 13.08
C THR A 521 0.54 18.72 13.20
N ARG A 522 1.28 19.22 14.20
CA ARG A 522 2.67 18.83 14.45
C ARG A 522 2.74 17.38 14.93
N ARG A 523 1.83 16.97 15.83
CA ARG A 523 1.76 15.58 16.30
C ARG A 523 1.31 14.63 15.20
N GLN A 524 0.31 15.01 14.39
CA GLN A 524 -0.08 14.24 13.20
C GLN A 524 1.08 14.12 12.21
N TYR A 525 1.87 15.16 12.02
CA TYR A 525 3.07 15.13 11.20
C TYR A 525 4.13 14.18 11.75
N LEU A 526 4.48 14.30 13.03
CA LEU A 526 5.43 13.40 13.69
C LEU A 526 4.97 11.95 13.67
N ASP A 527 3.67 11.71 13.83
CA ASP A 527 3.07 10.39 13.74
C ASP A 527 3.04 9.87 12.29
N SER A 528 2.89 10.74 11.29
CA SER A 528 3.05 10.40 9.88
C SER A 528 4.48 9.98 9.56
N LEU A 529 5.48 10.68 10.12
CA LEU A 529 6.89 10.31 9.99
C LEU A 529 7.18 8.95 10.63
N LYS A 530 6.66 8.69 11.84
CA LYS A 530 6.77 7.37 12.48
C LYS A 530 6.11 6.29 11.63
N LEU A 531 4.93 6.56 11.08
CA LEU A 531 4.23 5.63 10.20
C LEU A 531 5.02 5.33 8.93
N ASN A 532 5.51 6.36 8.26
CA ASN A 532 6.32 6.22 7.04
C ASN A 532 7.58 5.40 7.35
N ARG A 533 8.25 5.66 8.48
CA ARG A 533 9.39 4.87 8.94
C ARG A 533 9.03 3.41 9.21
N ALA A 534 7.85 3.15 9.76
CA ALA A 534 7.36 1.79 10.01
C ALA A 534 7.07 1.03 8.70
N LEU A 535 6.37 1.67 7.76
CA LEU A 535 6.09 1.12 6.43
C LEU A 535 7.38 0.86 5.64
N THR A 536 8.38 1.73 5.79
CA THR A 536 9.69 1.61 5.17
C THR A 536 10.35 0.26 5.49
N TRP A 537 10.28 -0.23 6.73
CA TRP A 537 10.84 -1.54 7.10
C TRP A 537 10.16 -2.72 6.42
N ILE A 538 8.84 -2.65 6.24
CA ILE A 538 8.06 -3.67 5.54
C ILE A 538 8.46 -3.70 4.06
N PHE A 539 8.54 -2.54 3.44
CA PHE A 539 8.97 -2.43 2.04
C PHE A 539 10.42 -2.88 1.85
N PHE A 540 11.31 -2.63 2.81
CA PHE A 540 12.67 -3.17 2.75
C PHE A 540 12.73 -4.68 2.81
N ALA A 541 11.96 -5.31 3.69
CA ALA A 541 11.90 -6.76 3.73
C ALA A 541 11.40 -7.35 2.41
N LEU A 542 10.40 -6.71 1.79
CA LEU A 542 9.91 -7.10 0.47
C LEU A 542 10.96 -6.92 -0.64
N CYS A 543 11.65 -5.77 -0.66
CA CYS A 543 12.71 -5.50 -1.63
C CYS A 543 13.89 -6.46 -1.45
N PHE A 544 14.30 -6.73 -0.22
CA PHE A 544 15.36 -7.68 0.10
C PHE A 544 15.07 -9.07 -0.50
N CYS A 545 13.85 -9.58 -0.31
CA CYS A 545 13.46 -10.86 -0.88
C CYS A 545 13.49 -10.88 -2.41
N LEU A 546 13.04 -9.80 -3.05
CA LEU A 546 13.08 -9.67 -4.51
C LEU A 546 14.51 -9.61 -5.05
N ILE A 547 15.37 -8.82 -4.41
CA ILE A 547 16.79 -8.69 -4.76
C ILE A 547 17.48 -10.04 -4.56
N PHE A 548 17.22 -10.71 -3.45
CA PHE A 548 17.82 -12.00 -3.13
C PHE A 548 17.40 -13.09 -4.13
N THR A 549 16.10 -13.24 -4.42
CA THR A 549 15.64 -14.24 -5.38
C THR A 549 16.18 -13.96 -6.78
N SER A 550 16.19 -12.69 -7.21
CA SER A 550 16.76 -12.27 -8.49
C SER A 550 18.27 -12.55 -8.59
N ALA A 551 19.03 -12.24 -7.54
CA ALA A 551 20.47 -12.52 -7.48
C ALA A 551 20.75 -14.02 -7.62
N VAL A 552 20.03 -14.87 -6.88
CA VAL A 552 20.18 -16.34 -6.99
C VAL A 552 19.88 -16.80 -8.42
N ILE A 553 18.85 -16.25 -9.07
CA ILE A 553 18.49 -16.60 -10.44
C ILE A 553 19.55 -16.18 -11.45
N ILE A 554 20.07 -14.96 -11.33
CA ILE A 554 21.12 -14.47 -12.22
C ILE A 554 22.34 -15.39 -12.10
N ILE A 555 22.75 -15.72 -10.87
CA ILE A 555 23.84 -16.67 -10.61
C ILE A 555 23.58 -18.01 -11.32
N GLN A 556 22.36 -18.55 -11.21
CA GLN A 556 21.98 -19.81 -11.85
C GLN A 556 22.01 -19.73 -13.38
N LEU A 557 21.50 -18.65 -13.96
CA LEU A 557 21.49 -18.44 -15.41
C LEU A 557 22.90 -18.31 -15.97
N GLN A 558 23.79 -17.60 -15.27
CA GLN A 558 25.19 -17.47 -15.69
C GLN A 558 25.92 -18.81 -15.57
N ARG A 559 25.71 -19.57 -14.50
CA ARG A 559 26.28 -20.92 -14.35
C ARG A 559 25.83 -21.85 -15.48
N LEU A 560 24.52 -21.87 -15.77
CA LEU A 560 23.99 -22.67 -16.87
C LEU A 560 24.58 -22.23 -18.21
N LYS A 561 24.75 -20.93 -18.44
CA LYS A 561 25.37 -20.40 -19.64
C LYS A 561 26.81 -20.91 -19.79
N PHE A 562 27.58 -20.94 -18.71
CA PHE A 562 28.95 -21.48 -18.74
C PHE A 562 28.97 -22.98 -19.04
N GLU A 563 28.08 -23.75 -18.45
CA GLU A 563 27.94 -25.19 -18.73
C GLU A 563 27.60 -25.44 -20.20
N LEU A 564 26.65 -24.69 -20.76
CA LEU A 564 26.24 -24.83 -22.16
C LEU A 564 27.34 -24.44 -23.16
N ARG A 565 28.29 -23.61 -22.77
CA ARG A 565 29.43 -23.17 -23.61
C ARG A 565 30.72 -23.93 -23.31
N ARG A 566 30.69 -24.94 -22.44
CA ARG A 566 31.89 -25.68 -22.02
C ARG A 566 32.67 -26.28 -23.19
N GLU A 567 31.97 -26.86 -24.17
CA GLU A 567 32.59 -27.42 -25.38
C GLU A 567 33.29 -26.35 -26.23
N GLN A 568 32.68 -25.16 -26.35
CA GLN A 568 33.28 -24.05 -27.08
C GLN A 568 34.57 -23.57 -26.40
N TYR A 569 34.56 -23.51 -25.07
CA TYR A 569 35.75 -23.16 -24.29
C TYR A 569 36.83 -24.22 -24.37
N SER A 570 36.47 -25.52 -24.43
CA SER A 570 37.47 -26.58 -24.65
C SER A 570 38.07 -26.52 -26.05
N THR A 571 37.27 -26.31 -27.10
CA THR A 571 37.79 -26.14 -28.47
C THR A 571 38.71 -24.92 -28.55
N TYR A 572 38.35 -23.82 -27.88
CA TYR A 572 39.20 -22.62 -27.82
C TYR A 572 40.55 -22.89 -27.13
N ARG A 573 40.55 -23.66 -26.03
CA ARG A 573 41.81 -24.10 -25.39
C ARG A 573 42.63 -25.01 -26.30
N LEU A 574 42.00 -25.94 -27.03
CA LEU A 574 42.68 -26.83 -27.98
C LEU A 574 43.34 -26.07 -29.14
N LEU A 575 42.79 -24.91 -29.51
CA LEU A 575 43.35 -24.02 -30.54
C LEU A 575 44.45 -23.06 -30.01
N GLY A 576 44.93 -23.27 -28.77
CA GLY A 576 45.99 -22.46 -28.16
C GLY A 576 45.50 -21.26 -27.33
N GLY A 577 44.19 -21.15 -27.06
CA GLY A 577 43.64 -20.12 -26.20
C GLY A 577 44.01 -20.29 -24.73
N THR A 578 44.57 -19.25 -24.11
CA THR A 578 44.90 -19.23 -22.68
C THR A 578 43.64 -19.07 -21.80
N GLY A 579 43.69 -19.59 -20.57
CA GLY A 579 42.60 -19.44 -19.59
C GLY A 579 42.23 -17.98 -19.29
N ASP A 580 43.22 -17.09 -19.28
CA ASP A 580 43.03 -15.66 -19.00
C ASP A 580 42.19 -14.98 -20.08
N VAL A 581 42.42 -15.28 -21.36
CA VAL A 581 41.64 -14.72 -22.48
C VAL A 581 40.17 -15.17 -22.44
N ILE A 582 39.92 -16.43 -22.01
CA ILE A 582 38.55 -16.92 -21.80
C ILE A 582 37.88 -16.17 -20.66
N PHE A 583 38.59 -16.01 -19.53
CA PHE A 583 38.09 -15.28 -18.37
C PHE A 583 37.77 -13.82 -18.71
N ASP A 584 38.69 -13.13 -19.37
CA ASP A 584 38.53 -11.75 -19.84
C ASP A 584 37.32 -11.58 -20.75
N SER A 585 37.13 -12.53 -21.69
CA SER A 585 35.98 -12.53 -22.58
C SER A 585 34.67 -12.71 -21.80
N MET A 586 34.64 -13.62 -20.83
CA MET A 586 33.45 -13.84 -19.99
C MET A 586 33.14 -12.63 -19.11
N LEU A 587 34.18 -12.02 -18.54
CA LEU A 587 34.08 -10.84 -17.68
C LEU A 587 33.49 -9.66 -18.45
N ARG A 588 34.03 -9.34 -19.63
CA ARG A 588 33.51 -8.24 -20.48
C ARG A 588 32.07 -8.49 -20.91
N GLU A 589 31.74 -9.72 -21.29
CA GLU A 589 30.38 -10.08 -21.67
C GLU A 589 29.40 -9.91 -20.49
N ASN A 590 29.74 -10.41 -19.30
CA ASN A 590 28.90 -10.29 -18.11
C ASN A 590 28.77 -8.83 -17.65
N LEU A 591 29.86 -8.06 -17.66
CA LEU A 591 29.85 -6.62 -17.34
C LEU A 591 28.97 -5.82 -18.30
N SER A 592 29.06 -6.07 -19.62
CA SER A 592 28.22 -5.36 -20.59
C SER A 592 26.73 -5.61 -20.36
N ARG A 593 26.36 -6.82 -19.93
CA ARG A 593 24.97 -7.22 -19.70
C ARG A 593 24.45 -6.73 -18.36
N ALA A 594 25.28 -6.80 -17.33
CA ALA A 594 24.99 -6.18 -16.06
C ALA A 594 24.76 -4.68 -16.27
N GLY A 595 25.67 -3.99 -16.97
CA GLY A 595 25.52 -2.57 -17.32
C GLY A 595 24.20 -2.28 -18.06
N ALA A 596 23.86 -3.05 -19.09
CA ALA A 596 22.60 -2.88 -19.82
C ALA A 596 21.35 -3.11 -18.95
N ALA A 597 21.36 -4.16 -18.11
CA ALA A 597 20.24 -4.48 -17.22
C ALA A 597 20.08 -3.44 -16.10
N LEU A 598 21.20 -2.99 -15.52
CA LEU A 598 21.23 -1.96 -14.48
C LEU A 598 20.75 -0.62 -15.05
N PHE A 599 21.21 -0.24 -16.25
CA PHE A 599 20.75 0.98 -16.94
C PHE A 599 19.26 0.93 -17.25
N ALA A 600 18.76 -0.16 -17.83
CA ALA A 600 17.33 -0.31 -18.12
C ALA A 600 16.50 -0.28 -16.83
N GLY A 601 16.92 -1.00 -15.79
CA GLY A 601 16.26 -0.99 -14.48
C GLY A 601 16.23 0.38 -13.84
N ALA A 602 17.34 1.10 -13.87
CA ALA A 602 17.44 2.48 -13.38
C ALA A 602 16.52 3.41 -14.17
N PHE A 603 16.52 3.33 -15.50
CA PHE A 603 15.68 4.16 -16.37
C PHE A 603 14.18 3.96 -16.08
N PHE A 604 13.72 2.70 -16.01
CA PHE A 604 12.32 2.40 -15.69
C PHE A 604 11.94 2.71 -14.25
N GLY A 605 12.87 2.65 -13.30
CA GLY A 605 12.65 3.09 -11.92
C GLY A 605 12.57 4.61 -11.80
N LEU A 606 13.43 5.35 -12.51
CA LEU A 606 13.59 6.78 -12.38
C LEU A 606 12.45 7.57 -13.04
N LEU A 607 11.85 7.03 -14.11
CA LEU A 607 10.74 7.66 -14.83
C LEU A 607 9.54 8.00 -13.93
N PRO A 608 8.94 7.06 -13.17
CA PRO A 608 7.85 7.38 -12.25
C PRO A 608 8.28 8.32 -11.13
N VAL A 609 9.53 8.26 -10.66
CA VAL A 609 10.04 9.14 -9.61
C VAL A 609 10.17 10.59 -10.10
N VAL A 610 10.72 10.81 -11.29
CA VAL A 610 10.80 12.14 -11.90
C VAL A 610 9.40 12.70 -12.17
N ALA A 611 8.49 11.88 -12.70
CA ALA A 611 7.10 12.28 -12.89
C ALA A 611 6.44 12.70 -11.57
N MET A 612 6.65 11.94 -10.49
CA MET A 612 6.09 12.26 -9.17
C MET A 612 6.74 13.50 -8.55
N ASN A 613 8.05 13.69 -8.69
CA ASN A 613 8.73 14.91 -8.21
C ASN A 613 8.22 16.15 -8.96
N LEU A 614 8.01 16.06 -10.28
CA LEU A 614 7.42 17.13 -11.08
C LEU A 614 5.98 17.47 -10.64
N ILE A 615 5.19 16.47 -10.24
CA ILE A 615 3.78 16.68 -9.84
C ILE A 615 3.67 17.12 -8.38
N TYR A 616 4.49 16.57 -7.48
CA TYR A 616 4.30 16.67 -6.02
C TYR A 616 5.47 17.32 -5.27
N GLY A 617 6.58 17.66 -5.93
CA GLY A 617 7.72 18.37 -5.33
C GLY A 617 8.48 17.58 -4.25
N VAL A 618 8.39 16.25 -4.26
CA VAL A 618 8.95 15.39 -3.20
C VAL A 618 10.47 15.27 -3.32
N PRO A 619 11.26 15.64 -2.29
CA PRO A 619 12.71 15.54 -2.32
C PRO A 619 13.20 14.08 -2.29
N VAL A 620 14.34 13.81 -2.94
CA VAL A 620 14.98 12.49 -2.94
C VAL A 620 15.85 12.36 -1.67
N SER A 621 15.56 11.36 -0.83
CA SER A 621 16.39 11.12 0.38
C SER A 621 17.75 10.47 0.03
N LEU A 622 18.81 10.85 0.76
CA LEU A 622 20.16 10.27 0.62
C LEU A 622 20.16 8.75 0.91
N PHE A 623 19.30 8.32 1.83
CA PHE A 623 19.14 6.93 2.20
C PHE A 623 18.54 6.10 1.06
N SER A 624 17.58 6.67 0.32
CA SER A 624 17.00 6.04 -0.87
C SER A 624 18.05 5.77 -1.96
N VAL A 625 18.94 6.74 -2.17
CA VAL A 625 20.07 6.61 -3.12
C VAL A 625 21.06 5.53 -2.67
N SER A 626 21.36 5.48 -1.37
CA SER A 626 22.31 4.50 -0.81
C SER A 626 21.81 3.06 -0.94
N PHE A 627 20.53 2.80 -0.66
CA PHE A 627 19.95 1.48 -0.85
C PHE A 627 19.88 1.09 -2.34
N PHE A 628 19.59 2.04 -3.21
CA PHE A 628 19.63 1.79 -4.65
C PHE A 628 21.03 1.39 -5.11
N ALA A 629 22.07 2.09 -4.67
CA ALA A 629 23.46 1.72 -4.94
C ALA A 629 23.78 0.32 -4.42
N LEU A 630 23.31 -0.04 -3.22
CA LEU A 630 23.44 -1.40 -2.67
C LEU A 630 22.73 -2.44 -3.54
N THR A 631 21.53 -2.14 -4.03
CA THR A 631 20.76 -3.03 -4.92
C THR A 631 21.52 -3.28 -6.21
N LEU A 632 22.05 -2.22 -6.84
CA LEU A 632 22.88 -2.33 -8.03
C LEU A 632 24.14 -3.15 -7.76
N ALA A 633 24.80 -2.92 -6.62
CA ALA A 633 26.01 -3.65 -6.23
C ALA A 633 25.73 -5.15 -6.03
N VAL A 634 24.64 -5.53 -5.35
CA VAL A 634 24.27 -6.93 -5.13
C VAL A 634 23.97 -7.63 -6.46
N LEU A 635 23.22 -6.97 -7.36
CA LEU A 635 22.92 -7.55 -8.67
C LEU A 635 24.15 -7.62 -9.56
N LEU A 636 25.03 -6.62 -9.55
CA LEU A 636 26.33 -6.67 -10.24
C LEU A 636 27.16 -7.85 -9.74
N LEU A 637 27.27 -8.01 -8.41
CA LEU A 637 27.95 -9.16 -7.81
C LEU A 637 27.31 -10.48 -8.24
N ALA A 638 25.99 -10.57 -8.39
CA ALA A 638 25.32 -11.77 -8.88
C ALA A 638 25.76 -12.16 -10.32
N TYR A 639 26.09 -11.18 -11.17
CA TYR A 639 26.67 -11.45 -12.51
C TYR A 639 28.15 -11.90 -12.45
N LEU A 640 28.87 -11.53 -11.38
CA LEU A 640 30.31 -11.77 -11.24
C LEU A 640 30.65 -13.01 -10.41
N ILE A 641 29.87 -13.35 -9.38
CA ILE A 641 30.06 -14.52 -8.51
C ILE A 641 30.30 -15.82 -9.32
N PRO A 642 29.55 -16.10 -10.41
CA PRO A 642 29.75 -17.28 -11.24
C PRO A 642 31.14 -17.39 -11.90
N LEU A 643 31.89 -16.29 -11.99
CA LEU A 643 33.26 -16.25 -12.54
C LEU A 643 34.32 -16.63 -11.50
N ILE A 644 33.99 -16.59 -10.20
CA ILE A 644 34.92 -16.97 -9.14
C ILE A 644 35.08 -18.49 -9.20
N PRO A 645 36.29 -19.01 -9.44
CA PRO A 645 36.51 -20.45 -9.47
C PRO A 645 36.13 -21.04 -8.11
N GLU A 646 35.19 -21.98 -8.09
CA GLU A 646 34.97 -22.83 -6.91
C GLU A 646 36.26 -23.63 -6.73
N ASN A 647 37.01 -23.36 -5.65
CA ASN A 647 38.25 -24.05 -5.28
C ASN A 647 38.13 -25.56 -5.47
N LYS A 648 38.48 -26.04 -6.66
CA LYS A 648 38.72 -27.43 -7.02
C LYS A 648 39.88 -27.38 -7.98
N LYS A 649 40.96 -28.04 -7.56
CA LYS A 649 42.18 -28.26 -8.33
C LYS A 649 41.83 -28.55 -9.79
N PRO A 650 42.55 -27.96 -10.76
CA PRO A 650 42.31 -28.24 -12.17
C PRO A 650 42.45 -29.75 -12.41
N LEU A 651 41.45 -30.32 -13.06
CA LEU A 651 41.53 -31.61 -13.74
C LEU A 651 42.47 -31.47 -14.94
#